data_AF-A0A7X7EZ74-F1
#
_entry.id   AF-A0A7X7EZ74-F1
#
_cell.length_a   1.000
_cell.length_b   1.000
_cell.length_c   1.000
_cell.angle_alpha   90.00
_cell.angle_beta   90.00
_cell.angle_gamma   90.00
#
_symmetry.space_group_name_H-M   'P 1'
#
loop_
_entity.id
_entity.type
_entity.pdbx_description
1 polymer ?
#
loop_
_entity_poly.entity_id
_entity_poly.type
_entity_poly.pdbx_seq_one_letter_code
_entity_poly.pdbx_strand_id
1 'polypeptide(L)'
;MYSRSRALWFVGLLLAGWSCFGPSPRAFAQRAPRIGYVHPAGGQRGTEFEITLGGQFLDGADELLFSGTGLKATVLKHKKPLNGKRMTELREYMQKAREEYNRRRGPGGRRGPQGALAAIREIAIEMGADREGLDAFEEFQRQRRDPKFQLNPQLSETVTLRVEAAKDASTGWRELRLIATQGVSNPLRFHVGDLPEYRETEPNDEGPDADVSAPLPMVLNGQIMPGDVDRFAFEAKKGAHLVVVVDARRLMPYLADAVPGWFQATVALYDADGNEVAYADDDRFDPDPVLHYRIPKDGRYVVEIKDAIHRGRDDFVYRITLGELPRVDRAFPLGVRRGVKTTVALTGWNLPKKSVDIEPNDANLGIRALLSDFGAIGTDSLPLAIDELPEVVEQEPNDTRETAIGIGSSVIVNGRIDRPGDRDLFRFEGREGGRVSAEVLARRLRSPLDSVLRLIDNEGRVVSENDDHEDKGEGLLTHHADSRLLCTLPRTGTYYLELADVQGNGGHEYAYRLRVGARQPNFELRVVPSTISALRGENVPITVYALRKDGFSGEIRLALQNPAGFRMDGARIPADCDQVRLTLGAPTRPPEGPLRLVLEGRAVVGGRDVTREAVPADDMMQAFLYRHLVPAKEWIVVVAPRGWRSLPVTPRWDSGVKLVLDASTPVRMGLPERFAADKVEAVLSDPPEGITVEKASRLGRELRLMVRADSSKVKPGFQGNLIVNVFTERRAPGNNSGQGGAKRRVPLGTLPAIPFEAVESDAPRDSAPAATSE
;
A
#
# COMPACT_ATOMS: atom_id res chain seq x y z
N MET A 1 -22.66 -28.81 -33.32
CA MET A 1 -23.85 -28.63 -34.18
C MET A 1 -24.96 -28.06 -33.29
N TYR A 2 -25.29 -26.78 -33.52
CA TYR A 2 -26.44 -25.96 -33.06
C TYR A 2 -27.23 -26.29 -31.77
N SER A 3 -27.21 -25.35 -30.81
CA SER A 3 -28.38 -24.54 -30.39
C SER A 3 -27.97 -23.56 -29.26
N ARG A 4 -27.53 -22.33 -29.56
CA ARG A 4 -28.31 -21.07 -29.48
C ARG A 4 -29.29 -20.97 -28.29
N SER A 5 -28.90 -20.21 -27.26
CA SER A 5 -29.67 -19.03 -26.77
C SER A 5 -29.12 -18.50 -25.43
N ARG A 6 -28.55 -17.30 -25.46
CA ARG A 6 -28.76 -16.16 -24.53
C ARG A 6 -27.64 -15.14 -24.72
N ALA A 7 -27.83 -14.31 -25.74
CA ALA A 7 -27.16 -13.02 -25.86
C ALA A 7 -28.04 -11.94 -25.21
N LEU A 8 -27.38 -10.90 -24.69
CA LEU A 8 -27.90 -9.58 -24.33
C LEU A 8 -28.88 -9.48 -23.14
N TRP A 9 -28.33 -9.15 -21.96
CA TRP A 9 -28.85 -8.11 -21.06
C TRP A 9 -27.66 -7.37 -20.45
N PHE A 10 -27.07 -6.45 -21.22
CA PHE A 10 -26.00 -5.55 -20.77
C PHE A 10 -26.24 -4.14 -21.32
N VAL A 11 -27.44 -3.59 -21.14
CA VAL A 11 -27.70 -2.15 -21.33
C VAL A 11 -28.85 -1.77 -20.39
N GLY A 12 -28.58 -0.90 -19.42
CA GLY A 12 -29.64 -0.21 -18.67
C GLY A 12 -29.49 -0.17 -17.16
N LEU A 13 -28.38 0.36 -16.63
CA LEU A 13 -28.31 0.93 -15.26
C LEU A 13 -27.02 1.76 -15.10
N LEU A 14 -26.89 2.84 -15.87
CA LEU A 14 -25.75 3.77 -15.78
C LEU A 14 -26.14 5.25 -15.63
N LEU A 15 -27.38 5.56 -15.24
CA LEU A 15 -27.85 6.94 -15.07
C LEU A 15 -28.72 7.19 -13.81
N ALA A 16 -28.51 6.44 -12.73
CA ALA A 16 -29.17 6.70 -11.45
C ALA A 16 -28.28 6.43 -10.22
N GLY A 17 -27.00 6.82 -10.30
CA GLY A 17 -26.03 6.71 -9.20
C GLY A 17 -25.26 8.01 -8.90
N TRP A 18 -25.68 9.14 -9.47
CA TRP A 18 -25.06 10.45 -9.26
C TRP A 18 -26.02 11.34 -8.48
N SER A 19 -26.14 11.14 -7.18
CA SER A 19 -26.62 12.14 -6.21
C SER A 19 -26.60 11.57 -4.79
N CYS A 20 -25.41 11.27 -4.24
CA CYS A 20 -25.17 11.18 -2.79
C CYS A 20 -23.66 11.10 -2.46
N PHE A 21 -22.81 11.81 -3.21
CA PHE A 21 -21.52 12.24 -2.68
C PHE A 21 -21.66 13.71 -2.33
N GLY A 22 -22.21 13.97 -1.15
CA GLY A 22 -21.99 15.27 -0.52
C GLY A 22 -20.48 15.50 -0.43
N PRO A 23 -19.99 16.74 -0.60
CA PRO A 23 -18.56 17.01 -0.51
C PRO A 23 -18.09 16.54 0.88
N SER A 24 -17.31 15.45 0.92
CA SER A 24 -16.62 15.04 2.13
C SER A 24 -15.89 16.29 2.63
N PRO A 25 -16.16 16.79 3.85
CA PRO A 25 -15.42 17.92 4.35
C PRO A 25 -13.96 17.49 4.34
N ARG A 26 -13.15 18.10 3.46
CA ARG A 26 -11.71 17.85 3.39
C ARG A 26 -11.21 17.92 4.83
N ALA A 27 -10.88 16.74 5.37
CA ALA A 27 -10.25 16.61 6.68
C ALA A 27 -8.98 17.48 6.68
N PHE A 28 -8.30 17.58 7.82
CA PHE A 28 -6.94 18.09 7.86
C PHE A 28 -6.03 17.27 6.91
N ALA A 29 -6.08 17.53 5.61
CA ALA A 29 -5.10 17.04 4.66
C ALA A 29 -3.88 17.92 4.93
N GLN A 30 -3.10 17.49 5.92
CA GLN A 30 -1.73 17.92 6.08
C GLN A 30 -1.09 17.80 4.69
N ARG A 31 -0.49 18.89 4.20
CA ARG A 31 0.33 18.87 2.99
C ARG A 31 1.66 18.18 3.30
N ALA A 32 1.57 16.96 3.85
CA ALA A 32 2.71 16.12 4.11
C ALA A 32 3.36 15.79 2.75
N PRO A 33 4.70 15.73 2.69
CA PRO A 33 5.39 15.31 1.47
C PRO A 33 4.85 13.95 1.04
N ARG A 34 4.64 13.78 -0.26
CA ARG A 34 4.25 12.51 -0.87
C ARG A 34 5.14 12.26 -2.05
N ILE A 35 5.82 11.12 -2.06
CA ILE A 35 6.63 10.68 -3.19
C ILE A 35 5.85 9.61 -3.95
N GLY A 36 5.74 9.79 -5.25
CA GLY A 36 5.12 8.85 -6.17
C GLY A 36 6.11 7.80 -6.61
N TYR A 37 7.29 8.19 -7.08
CA TYR A 37 8.30 7.26 -7.60
C TYR A 37 9.71 7.64 -7.18
N VAL A 38 10.64 6.70 -7.38
CA VAL A 38 12.09 6.88 -7.32
C VAL A 38 12.70 6.24 -8.56
N HIS A 39 13.57 6.96 -9.27
CA HIS A 39 14.26 6.45 -10.45
C HIS A 39 15.74 6.87 -10.46
N PRO A 40 16.70 5.93 -10.61
CA PRO A 40 16.52 4.48 -10.53
C PRO A 40 15.99 4.04 -9.15
N ALA A 41 15.21 2.96 -9.11
CA ALA A 41 14.59 2.44 -7.89
C ALA A 41 15.53 1.54 -7.05
N GLY A 42 16.82 1.80 -7.10
CA GLY A 42 17.84 1.03 -6.40
C GLY A 42 19.25 1.38 -6.89
N GLY A 43 20.24 0.62 -6.41
CA GLY A 43 21.62 0.76 -6.86
C GLY A 43 22.56 -0.31 -6.30
N GLN A 44 23.76 -0.36 -6.89
CA GLN A 44 24.82 -1.27 -6.48
C GLN A 44 25.47 -0.79 -5.16
N ARG A 45 25.71 -1.70 -4.21
CA ARG A 45 26.50 -1.34 -3.03
C ARG A 45 27.97 -1.07 -3.41
N GLY A 46 28.61 -0.16 -2.69
CA GLY A 46 29.99 0.26 -2.96
C GLY A 46 30.15 1.28 -4.07
N THR A 47 29.05 1.82 -4.62
CA THR A 47 29.05 2.85 -5.65
C THR A 47 28.34 4.12 -5.19
N GLU A 48 28.50 5.18 -5.96
CA GLU A 48 27.78 6.44 -5.82
C GLU A 48 26.99 6.67 -7.11
N PHE A 49 25.72 7.08 -6.99
CA PHE A 49 24.83 7.27 -8.13
C PHE A 49 23.75 8.31 -7.81
N GLU A 50 23.14 8.88 -8.85
CA GLU A 50 22.04 9.83 -8.70
C GLU A 50 20.68 9.14 -8.78
N ILE A 51 19.74 9.59 -7.96
CA ILE A 51 18.33 9.22 -8.02
C ILE A 51 17.45 10.46 -8.12
N THR A 52 16.29 10.32 -8.73
CA THR A 52 15.25 11.33 -8.78
C THR A 52 13.98 10.80 -8.12
N LEU A 53 13.48 11.57 -7.15
CA LEU A 53 12.17 11.38 -6.55
C LEU A 53 11.18 12.31 -7.24
N GLY A 54 10.04 11.80 -7.66
CA GLY A 54 8.91 12.63 -8.11
C GLY A 54 7.73 12.52 -7.16
N GLY A 55 7.03 13.63 -6.95
CA GLY A 55 5.98 13.72 -5.93
C GLY A 55 5.32 15.09 -5.83
N GLN A 56 4.85 15.41 -4.63
CA GLN A 56 4.23 16.69 -4.29
C GLN A 56 4.49 17.06 -2.81
N PHE A 57 4.54 18.37 -2.55
CA PHE A 57 4.81 18.96 -1.23
C PHE A 57 6.21 18.64 -0.70
N LEU A 58 7.21 18.64 -1.59
CA LEU A 58 8.60 18.28 -1.29
C LEU A 58 9.45 19.49 -0.84
N ASP A 59 8.80 20.61 -0.50
CA ASP A 59 9.46 21.85 -0.09
C ASP A 59 10.41 21.67 1.10
N GLY A 60 11.67 22.06 0.90
CA GLY A 60 12.75 21.88 1.86
C GLY A 60 13.06 20.42 2.14
N ALA A 61 13.03 19.61 1.08
CA ALA A 61 13.69 18.30 1.03
C ALA A 61 15.11 18.41 1.59
N ASP A 62 15.43 17.52 2.53
CA ASP A 62 16.67 17.60 3.32
C ASP A 62 17.41 16.26 3.34
N GLU A 63 16.74 15.21 3.79
CA GLU A 63 17.36 13.90 4.05
C GLU A 63 16.48 12.75 3.54
N LEU A 64 17.13 11.64 3.11
CA LEU A 64 16.45 10.37 2.90
C LEU A 64 16.66 9.41 4.06
N LEU A 65 15.56 8.81 4.49
CA LEU A 65 15.56 7.69 5.41
C LEU A 65 15.46 6.40 4.62
N PHE A 66 16.43 5.51 4.86
CA PHE A 66 16.40 4.14 4.36
C PHE A 66 16.17 3.17 5.51
N SER A 67 15.31 2.17 5.32
CA SER A 67 15.29 1.03 6.26
C SER A 67 16.65 0.31 6.19
N GLY A 68 17.24 -0.14 7.30
CA GLY A 68 18.56 -0.79 7.29
C GLY A 68 19.74 0.19 7.25
N THR A 69 20.96 -0.29 6.99
CA THR A 69 22.20 0.50 7.13
C THR A 69 23.02 0.55 5.84
N GLY A 70 23.91 1.54 5.75
CA GLY A 70 24.93 1.65 4.70
C GLY A 70 24.57 2.53 3.50
N LEU A 71 23.45 3.23 3.53
CA LEU A 71 23.09 4.24 2.52
C LEU A 71 23.09 5.63 3.14
N LYS A 72 23.58 6.62 2.37
CA LYS A 72 23.44 8.05 2.65
C LYS A 72 23.01 8.76 1.38
N ALA A 73 22.29 9.87 1.53
CA ALA A 73 21.90 10.67 0.39
C ALA A 73 22.12 12.16 0.65
N THR A 74 22.50 12.89 -0.40
CA THR A 74 22.64 14.36 -0.39
C THR A 74 21.74 14.95 -1.47
N VAL A 75 20.92 15.93 -1.11
CA VAL A 75 20.07 16.64 -2.08
C VAL A 75 20.96 17.46 -3.03
N LEU A 76 20.81 17.24 -4.33
CA LEU A 76 21.51 17.98 -5.38
C LEU A 76 20.65 19.10 -5.97
N LYS A 77 19.37 18.79 -6.23
CA LYS A 77 18.47 19.69 -6.93
C LYS A 77 17.03 19.47 -6.50
N HIS A 78 16.28 20.54 -6.33
CA HIS A 78 14.82 20.51 -6.14
C HIS A 78 14.17 21.34 -7.24
N LYS A 79 13.29 20.72 -8.03
CA LYS A 79 12.54 21.36 -9.10
C LYS A 79 11.05 21.37 -8.76
N LYS A 80 10.49 22.57 -8.69
CA LYS A 80 9.07 22.77 -8.42
C LYS A 80 8.33 23.26 -9.66
N PRO A 81 7.24 22.60 -10.08
CA PRO A 81 6.41 23.06 -11.18
C PRO A 81 5.88 24.47 -10.94
N LEU A 82 5.84 25.27 -12.00
CA LEU A 82 5.22 26.58 -11.96
C LEU A 82 3.72 26.43 -11.72
N ASN A 83 3.21 27.06 -10.66
CA ASN A 83 1.77 27.11 -10.41
C ASN A 83 1.08 28.05 -11.42
N GLY A 84 -0.24 27.89 -11.59
CA GLY A 84 -1.01 28.64 -12.59
C GLY A 84 -0.90 30.16 -12.46
N LYS A 85 -0.80 30.68 -11.23
CA LYS A 85 -0.61 32.13 -11.00
C LYS A 85 0.74 32.58 -11.53
N ARG A 86 1.81 31.86 -11.16
CA ARG A 86 3.18 32.18 -11.58
C ARG A 86 3.35 32.06 -13.09
N MET A 87 2.74 31.05 -13.70
CA MET A 87 2.68 30.87 -15.15
C MET A 87 2.05 32.08 -15.86
N THR A 88 0.94 32.61 -15.31
CA THR A 88 0.28 33.80 -15.86
C THR A 88 1.15 35.04 -15.70
N GLU A 89 1.71 35.26 -14.51
CA GLU A 89 2.64 36.37 -14.23
C GLU A 89 3.83 36.37 -15.22
N LEU A 90 4.51 35.23 -15.38
CA LEU A 90 5.66 35.09 -16.29
C LEU A 90 5.26 35.27 -17.76
N ARG A 91 4.09 34.78 -18.17
CA ARG A 91 3.56 35.02 -19.52
C ARG A 91 3.31 36.50 -19.78
N GLU A 92 2.74 37.22 -18.81
CA GLU A 92 2.53 38.66 -18.92
C GLU A 92 3.85 39.42 -19.02
N TYR A 93 4.86 39.05 -18.23
CA TYR A 93 6.20 39.62 -18.34
C TYR A 93 6.80 39.38 -19.73
N MET A 94 6.75 38.15 -20.23
CA MET A 94 7.28 37.82 -21.56
C MET A 94 6.55 38.53 -22.69
N GLN A 95 5.23 38.72 -22.58
CA GLN A 95 4.45 39.48 -23.55
C GLN A 95 4.85 40.96 -23.55
N LYS A 96 4.86 41.60 -22.38
CA LYS A 96 5.25 43.01 -22.25
C LYS A 96 6.70 43.24 -22.71
N ALA A 97 7.60 42.32 -22.37
CA ALA A 97 8.99 42.37 -22.80
C ALA A 97 9.12 42.21 -24.32
N ARG A 98 8.25 41.41 -24.97
CA ARG A 98 8.20 41.29 -26.43
C ARG A 98 7.72 42.57 -27.10
N GLU A 99 6.68 43.19 -26.57
CA GLU A 99 6.17 44.49 -27.05
C GLU A 99 7.24 45.57 -26.92
N GLU A 100 7.91 45.62 -25.77
CA GLU A 100 9.01 46.55 -25.50
C GLU A 100 10.22 46.28 -26.41
N TYR A 101 10.59 45.02 -26.63
CA TYR A 101 11.62 44.63 -27.58
C TYR A 101 11.31 45.13 -29.00
N ASN A 102 10.07 44.92 -29.47
CA ASN A 102 9.63 45.35 -30.78
C ASN A 102 9.65 46.88 -30.91
N ARG A 103 9.30 47.60 -29.84
CA ARG A 103 9.38 49.07 -29.77
C ARG A 103 10.83 49.56 -29.84
N ARG A 104 11.77 48.93 -29.13
CA ARG A 104 13.20 49.29 -29.10
C ARG A 104 13.93 48.97 -30.43
N ARG A 105 13.46 47.98 -31.20
CA ARG A 105 14.21 47.43 -32.36
C ARG A 105 14.10 48.24 -33.67
N GLY A 106 13.05 49.06 -33.83
CA GLY A 106 12.80 49.81 -35.08
C GLY A 106 12.65 48.91 -36.34
N PRO A 107 12.28 49.45 -37.52
CA PRO A 107 11.97 48.65 -38.70
C PRO A 107 13.16 47.94 -39.37
N GLY A 108 14.42 48.24 -38.99
CA GLY A 108 15.63 47.75 -39.67
C GLY A 108 16.53 46.78 -38.89
N GLY A 109 16.38 46.64 -37.57
CA GLY A 109 17.22 45.72 -36.80
C GLY A 109 16.78 44.28 -37.04
N ARG A 110 17.62 43.38 -37.57
CA ARG A 110 17.31 41.95 -37.66
C ARG A 110 18.24 41.10 -36.78
N ARG A 111 17.85 40.83 -35.52
CA ARG A 111 18.37 39.67 -34.77
C ARG A 111 17.64 38.40 -35.19
N GLY A 112 18.37 37.30 -35.32
CA GLY A 112 17.81 35.96 -35.50
C GLY A 112 16.93 35.52 -34.31
N PRO A 113 16.17 34.43 -34.45
CA PRO A 113 15.18 33.99 -33.45
C PRO A 113 15.75 33.84 -32.04
N GLN A 114 16.92 33.20 -31.87
CA GLN A 114 17.58 33.03 -30.58
C GLN A 114 18.04 34.36 -29.97
N GLY A 115 18.67 35.23 -30.77
CA GLY A 115 19.14 36.54 -30.30
C GLY A 115 18.00 37.53 -29.99
N ALA A 116 16.81 37.31 -30.57
CA ALA A 116 15.60 38.04 -30.18
C ALA A 116 15.04 37.51 -28.85
N LEU A 117 14.95 36.20 -28.67
CA LEU A 117 14.48 35.58 -27.43
C LEU A 117 15.35 35.99 -26.22
N ALA A 118 16.68 35.91 -26.36
CA ALA A 118 17.60 36.36 -25.32
C ALA A 118 17.39 37.83 -24.94
N ALA A 119 17.15 38.71 -25.91
CA ALA A 119 16.89 40.13 -25.66
C ALA A 119 15.57 40.36 -24.90
N ILE A 120 14.54 39.60 -25.26
CA ILE A 120 13.22 39.66 -24.60
C ILE A 120 13.34 39.15 -23.17
N ARG A 121 14.11 38.09 -22.94
CA ARG A 121 14.38 37.55 -21.61
C ARG A 121 15.05 38.59 -20.72
N GLU A 122 16.07 39.30 -21.22
CA GLU A 122 16.70 40.40 -20.46
C GLU A 122 15.73 41.55 -20.18
N ILE A 123 14.89 41.95 -21.15
CA ILE A 123 13.86 42.97 -20.90
C ILE A 123 12.84 42.49 -19.87
N ALA A 124 12.43 41.22 -19.88
CA ALA A 124 11.53 40.67 -18.86
C ALA A 124 12.15 40.75 -17.46
N ILE A 125 13.46 40.49 -17.34
CA ILE A 125 14.22 40.64 -16.09
C ILE A 125 14.28 42.11 -15.65
N GLU A 126 14.56 43.05 -16.58
CA GLU A 126 14.48 44.50 -16.31
C GLU A 126 13.11 44.91 -15.76
N MET A 127 12.04 44.25 -16.22
CA MET A 127 10.67 44.51 -15.80
C MET A 127 10.30 43.84 -14.46
N GLY A 128 11.17 43.00 -13.90
CA GLY A 128 11.00 42.36 -12.59
C GLY A 128 10.66 40.88 -12.61
N ALA A 129 10.74 40.21 -13.76
CA ALA A 129 10.71 38.74 -13.81
C ALA A 129 12.01 38.16 -13.24
N ASP A 130 11.91 37.07 -12.48
CA ASP A 130 13.08 36.36 -11.97
C ASP A 130 13.62 35.38 -13.01
N ARG A 131 14.94 35.17 -12.99
CA ARG A 131 15.62 34.28 -13.95
C ARG A 131 15.15 32.83 -13.82
N GLU A 132 15.05 32.32 -12.59
CA GLU A 132 14.63 30.94 -12.32
C GLU A 132 13.21 30.66 -12.84
N GLY A 133 12.29 31.59 -12.63
CA GLY A 133 10.93 31.52 -13.14
C GLY A 133 10.88 31.52 -14.66
N LEU A 134 11.68 32.37 -15.33
CA LEU A 134 11.77 32.37 -16.79
C LEU A 134 12.37 31.06 -17.32
N ASP A 135 13.39 30.50 -16.67
CA ASP A 135 14.00 29.23 -17.04
C ASP A 135 13.00 28.08 -16.89
N ALA A 136 12.28 28.03 -15.77
CA ALA A 136 11.22 27.06 -15.54
C ALA A 136 10.06 27.23 -16.55
N PHE A 137 9.76 28.45 -16.98
CA PHE A 137 8.73 28.72 -17.98
C PHE A 137 9.14 28.21 -19.35
N GLU A 138 10.37 28.49 -19.79
CA GLU A 138 10.92 27.97 -21.04
C GLU A 138 11.01 26.44 -21.03
N GLU A 139 11.45 25.85 -19.92
CA GLU A 139 11.47 24.41 -19.73
C GLU A 139 10.07 23.80 -19.82
N PHE A 140 9.08 24.39 -19.15
CA PHE A 140 7.70 23.95 -19.24
C PHE A 140 7.16 24.04 -20.68
N GLN A 141 7.49 25.10 -21.41
CA GLN A 141 7.11 25.22 -22.83
C GLN A 141 7.79 24.17 -23.71
N ARG A 142 9.05 23.81 -23.41
CA ARG A 142 9.77 22.73 -24.09
C ARG A 142 9.12 21.38 -23.81
N GLN A 143 8.87 21.06 -22.55
CA GLN A 143 8.21 19.82 -22.14
C GLN A 143 6.82 19.69 -22.78
N ARG A 144 6.02 20.76 -22.85
CA ARG A 144 4.72 20.72 -23.53
C ARG A 144 4.76 20.43 -25.03
N ARG A 145 5.92 20.55 -25.68
CA ARG A 145 6.10 20.16 -27.08
C ARG A 145 6.53 18.71 -27.24
N ASP A 146 6.95 18.08 -26.15
CA ASP A 146 7.29 16.67 -26.11
C ASP A 146 5.99 15.83 -26.10
N PRO A 147 5.78 14.94 -27.09
CA PRO A 147 4.61 14.07 -27.11
C PRO A 147 4.57 13.10 -25.92
N LYS A 148 5.73 12.77 -25.31
CA LYS A 148 5.84 11.92 -24.12
C LYS A 148 5.50 12.69 -22.82
N PHE A 149 5.36 14.01 -22.83
CA PHE A 149 5.10 14.78 -21.60
C PHE A 149 3.63 14.69 -21.13
N GLN A 150 3.42 14.13 -19.94
CA GLN A 150 2.13 14.16 -19.23
C GLN A 150 2.21 15.05 -17.98
N LEU A 151 1.32 16.04 -17.89
CA LEU A 151 1.25 16.87 -16.69
C LEU A 151 0.50 16.13 -15.57
N ASN A 152 1.26 15.61 -14.59
CA ASN A 152 0.70 15.08 -13.36
C ASN A 152 1.13 15.92 -12.14
N PRO A 153 0.23 16.74 -11.54
CA PRO A 153 0.55 17.53 -10.36
C PRO A 153 1.04 16.72 -9.14
N GLN A 154 0.69 15.44 -9.05
CA GLN A 154 1.09 14.59 -7.93
C GLN A 154 2.52 14.04 -8.05
N LEU A 155 3.10 14.08 -9.25
CA LEU A 155 4.42 13.50 -9.58
C LEU A 155 5.42 14.57 -10.07
N SER A 156 4.94 15.75 -10.44
CA SER A 156 5.71 16.76 -11.18
C SER A 156 6.71 17.55 -10.34
N GLU A 157 6.61 17.54 -9.00
CA GLU A 157 7.66 18.10 -8.14
C GLU A 157 8.76 17.06 -7.98
N THR A 158 10.01 17.41 -8.34
CA THR A 158 11.11 16.45 -8.32
C THR A 158 12.28 16.89 -7.44
N VAL A 159 12.90 15.93 -6.77
CA VAL A 159 14.13 16.11 -6.00
C VAL A 159 15.16 15.12 -6.52
N THR A 160 16.28 15.62 -7.02
CA THR A 160 17.44 14.81 -7.42
C THR A 160 18.41 14.75 -6.26
N LEU A 161 18.85 13.54 -5.91
CA LEU A 161 19.78 13.27 -4.82
C LEU A 161 20.91 12.38 -5.30
N ARG A 162 22.08 12.57 -4.68
CA ARG A 162 23.22 11.67 -4.81
C ARG A 162 23.18 10.67 -3.67
N VAL A 163 23.16 9.38 -3.98
CA VAL A 163 23.19 8.29 -3.01
C VAL A 163 24.59 7.69 -2.98
N GLU A 164 25.15 7.62 -1.78
CA GLU A 164 26.38 6.90 -1.48
C GLU A 164 26.00 5.55 -0.85
N ALA A 165 26.27 4.46 -1.55
CA ALA A 165 26.07 3.12 -1.03
C ALA A 165 27.40 2.55 -0.54
N ALA A 166 27.54 2.31 0.76
CA ALA A 166 28.75 1.75 1.34
C ALA A 166 28.99 0.31 0.83
N LYS A 167 30.25 -0.14 0.81
CA LYS A 167 30.61 -1.51 0.37
C LYS A 167 29.99 -2.60 1.23
N ASP A 168 29.76 -2.30 2.51
CA ASP A 168 29.12 -3.16 3.50
C ASP A 168 27.64 -2.83 3.69
N ALA A 169 27.05 -1.99 2.82
CA ALA A 169 25.61 -1.80 2.79
C ALA A 169 24.95 -3.17 2.65
N SER A 170 23.97 -3.41 3.52
CA SER A 170 23.20 -4.65 3.44
C SER A 170 22.51 -4.69 2.07
N THR A 171 22.34 -5.88 1.47
CA THR A 171 21.65 -6.05 0.18
C THR A 171 20.16 -6.37 0.34
N GLY A 172 19.40 -6.27 -0.75
CA GLY A 172 17.97 -6.57 -0.83
C GLY A 172 17.05 -5.34 -0.73
N TRP A 173 15.76 -5.60 -0.56
CA TRP A 173 14.71 -4.57 -0.54
C TRP A 173 14.76 -3.66 0.69
N ARG A 174 14.57 -2.37 0.44
CA ARG A 174 14.57 -1.26 1.41
C ARG A 174 13.30 -0.44 1.25
N GLU A 175 12.94 0.26 2.32
CA GLU A 175 12.04 1.40 2.24
C GLU A 175 12.86 2.68 2.16
N LEU A 176 12.42 3.61 1.31
CA LEU A 176 12.95 4.96 1.18
C LEU A 176 11.85 5.95 1.55
N ARG A 177 12.16 6.92 2.41
CA ARG A 177 11.29 8.08 2.72
C ARG A 177 12.08 9.38 2.60
N LEU A 178 11.43 10.46 2.17
CA LEU A 178 12.01 11.81 2.14
C LEU A 178 11.54 12.61 3.34
N ILE A 179 12.49 13.22 4.07
CA ILE A 179 12.22 14.27 5.03
C ILE A 179 12.21 15.62 4.31
N ALA A 180 11.15 16.38 4.54
CA ALA A 180 10.97 17.73 4.04
C ALA A 180 10.45 18.65 5.15
N THR A 181 10.33 19.95 4.87
CA THR A 181 9.89 20.95 5.86
C THR A 181 8.55 20.61 6.52
N GLN A 182 7.64 20.00 5.76
CA GLN A 182 6.28 19.67 6.21
C GLN A 182 6.16 18.28 6.86
N GLY A 183 7.27 17.53 6.99
CA GLY A 183 7.30 16.22 7.63
C GLY A 183 8.05 15.18 6.81
N VAL A 184 7.54 13.96 6.78
CA VAL A 184 8.15 12.80 6.14
C VAL A 184 7.18 12.12 5.18
N SER A 185 7.69 11.60 4.07
CA SER A 185 6.88 11.00 3.02
C SER A 185 6.38 9.59 3.34
N ASN A 186 5.45 9.10 2.54
CA ASN A 186 5.19 7.67 2.42
C ASN A 186 6.48 6.91 2.04
N PRO A 187 6.59 5.62 2.40
CA PRO A 187 7.67 4.77 1.90
C PRO A 187 7.50 4.46 0.41
N LEU A 188 8.63 4.36 -0.30
CA LEU A 188 8.76 3.65 -1.57
C LEU A 188 9.75 2.50 -1.43
N ARG A 189 9.65 1.51 -2.31
CA ARG A 189 10.60 0.40 -2.36
C ARG A 189 11.86 0.81 -3.09
N PHE A 190 13.01 0.35 -2.58
CA PHE A 190 14.32 0.64 -3.12
C PHE A 190 15.20 -0.60 -2.99
N HIS A 191 15.93 -1.01 -4.02
CA HIS A 191 16.73 -2.24 -3.99
C HIS A 191 18.23 -1.95 -3.89
N VAL A 192 18.94 -2.61 -2.98
CA VAL A 192 20.41 -2.55 -2.91
C VAL A 192 20.99 -3.88 -3.39
N GLY A 193 21.70 -3.85 -4.51
CA GLY A 193 22.23 -5.04 -5.18
C GLY A 193 23.75 -5.16 -5.14
N ASP A 194 24.25 -6.31 -5.58
CA ASP A 194 25.68 -6.59 -5.82
C ASP A 194 26.08 -6.47 -7.29
N LEU A 195 25.10 -6.62 -8.18
CA LEU A 195 25.32 -6.65 -9.63
C LEU A 195 25.63 -5.25 -10.17
N PRO A 196 26.44 -5.16 -11.24
CA PRO A 196 26.58 -3.92 -11.99
C PRO A 196 25.22 -3.40 -12.45
N GLU A 197 24.95 -2.13 -12.20
CA GLU A 197 23.69 -1.49 -12.57
C GLU A 197 23.90 -0.40 -13.63
N TYR A 198 22.99 -0.37 -14.59
CA TYR A 198 22.99 0.59 -15.70
C TYR A 198 21.65 1.31 -15.73
N ARG A 199 21.70 2.61 -15.99
CA ARG A 199 20.53 3.44 -16.21
C ARG A 199 20.37 3.64 -17.70
N GLU A 200 19.14 3.59 -18.19
CA GLU A 200 18.83 3.87 -19.58
C GLU A 200 19.28 5.28 -20.02
N THR A 201 19.60 5.39 -21.30
CA THR A 201 19.71 6.64 -22.05
C THR A 201 18.71 6.62 -23.21
N GLU A 202 17.80 7.61 -23.20
CA GLU A 202 16.82 7.85 -24.26
C GLU A 202 17.41 8.68 -25.42
N PRO A 203 16.94 8.50 -26.69
CA PRO A 203 15.89 7.58 -27.12
C PRO A 203 16.39 6.15 -27.35
N ASN A 204 15.63 5.14 -26.94
CA ASN A 204 15.87 3.72 -27.27
C ASN A 204 14.59 2.99 -27.81
N ASP A 205 13.63 3.79 -28.34
CA ASP A 205 12.35 3.34 -28.91
C ASP A 205 12.42 2.55 -30.23
N GLU A 206 13.48 2.73 -31.03
CA GLU A 206 13.60 2.13 -32.38
C GLU A 206 14.77 1.14 -32.44
N GLY A 207 15.71 1.25 -31.51
CA GLY A 207 16.92 0.46 -31.45
C GLY A 207 17.48 0.47 -30.03
N PRO A 208 18.33 -0.50 -29.69
CA PRO A 208 18.83 -0.62 -28.34
C PRO A 208 19.69 0.57 -27.94
N ASP A 209 19.61 0.90 -26.66
CA ASP A 209 20.43 1.89 -25.98
C ASP A 209 21.92 1.69 -26.32
N ALA A 210 22.54 2.74 -26.85
CA ALA A 210 23.93 2.72 -27.31
C ALA A 210 24.94 2.88 -26.17
N ASP A 211 24.52 3.46 -25.03
CA ASP A 211 25.36 3.72 -23.87
C ASP A 211 25.40 2.51 -22.92
N VAL A 212 24.38 1.65 -23.00
CA VAL A 212 24.33 0.41 -22.24
C VAL A 212 24.92 -0.75 -23.05
N SER A 213 26.21 -0.99 -22.85
CA SER A 213 26.93 -2.15 -23.38
C SER A 213 27.83 -2.75 -22.30
N ALA A 214 27.32 -3.80 -21.65
CA ALA A 214 27.99 -4.44 -20.51
C ALA A 214 27.88 -5.97 -20.56
N PRO A 215 28.80 -6.71 -19.93
CA PRO A 215 28.67 -8.16 -19.81
C PRO A 215 27.59 -8.55 -18.80
N LEU A 216 26.98 -9.71 -19.02
CA LEU A 216 26.12 -10.36 -18.02
C LEU A 216 26.95 -10.87 -16.83
N PRO A 217 26.37 -10.95 -15.60
CA PRO A 217 25.04 -10.46 -15.22
C PRO A 217 25.01 -8.93 -14.96
N MET A 218 23.83 -8.32 -15.15
CA MET A 218 23.62 -6.89 -14.94
C MET A 218 22.21 -6.58 -14.42
N VAL A 219 22.01 -5.34 -13.98
CA VAL A 219 20.69 -4.76 -13.72
C VAL A 219 20.50 -3.53 -14.59
N LEU A 220 19.36 -3.45 -15.28
CA LEU A 220 18.93 -2.31 -16.07
C LEU A 220 17.88 -1.53 -15.28
N ASN A 221 17.99 -0.22 -15.23
CA ASN A 221 17.04 0.68 -14.58
C ASN A 221 16.45 1.63 -15.61
N GLY A 222 15.12 1.70 -15.68
CA GLY A 222 14.45 2.57 -16.63
C GLY A 222 13.08 3.08 -16.19
N GLN A 223 12.44 3.83 -17.06
CA GLN A 223 11.16 4.51 -16.85
C GLN A 223 10.40 4.62 -18.17
N ILE A 224 9.26 3.95 -18.28
CA ILE A 224 8.44 3.97 -19.50
C ILE A 224 7.60 5.24 -19.55
N MET A 225 7.89 6.09 -20.52
CA MET A 225 7.09 7.25 -20.85
C MET A 225 5.97 6.92 -21.88
N PRO A 226 5.03 7.83 -22.17
CA PRO A 226 3.89 7.52 -23.04
C PRO A 226 4.29 7.14 -24.46
N GLY A 227 3.83 5.97 -24.92
CA GLY A 227 4.22 5.41 -26.22
C GLY A 227 5.61 4.78 -26.27
N ASP A 228 6.31 4.77 -25.14
CA ASP A 228 7.72 4.39 -25.03
C ASP A 228 7.93 2.87 -25.01
N VAL A 229 9.09 2.45 -25.53
CA VAL A 229 9.51 1.06 -25.61
C VAL A 229 11.02 1.00 -25.48
N ASP A 230 11.52 0.46 -24.36
CA ASP A 230 12.95 0.49 -24.11
C ASP A 230 13.62 -0.79 -24.58
N ARG A 231 14.80 -0.64 -25.22
CA ARG A 231 15.57 -1.76 -25.74
C ARG A 231 17.01 -1.73 -25.26
N PHE A 232 17.52 -2.89 -24.87
CA PHE A 232 18.90 -3.05 -24.42
C PHE A 232 19.54 -4.26 -25.09
N ALA A 233 20.76 -4.10 -25.60
CA ALA A 233 21.48 -5.18 -26.25
C ALA A 233 22.54 -5.80 -25.32
N PHE A 234 22.74 -7.11 -25.46
CA PHE A 234 23.78 -7.84 -24.74
C PHE A 234 24.29 -9.02 -25.58
N GLU A 235 25.48 -9.49 -25.25
CA GLU A 235 26.08 -10.67 -25.87
C GLU A 235 25.79 -11.91 -25.01
N ALA A 236 25.41 -13.01 -25.66
CA ALA A 236 25.17 -14.28 -25.00
C ALA A 236 25.84 -15.45 -25.71
N LYS A 237 26.11 -16.52 -24.96
CA LYS A 237 26.80 -17.74 -25.44
C LYS A 237 25.83 -18.89 -25.59
N LYS A 238 26.00 -19.69 -26.64
CA LYS A 238 25.22 -20.91 -26.87
C LYS A 238 25.26 -21.80 -25.63
N GLY A 239 24.08 -22.24 -25.21
CA GLY A 239 23.89 -23.10 -24.05
C GLY A 239 23.71 -22.37 -22.73
N ALA A 240 23.97 -21.05 -22.68
CA ALA A 240 23.70 -20.23 -21.49
C ALA A 240 22.21 -20.28 -21.13
N HIS A 241 21.93 -20.34 -19.84
CA HIS A 241 20.58 -20.35 -19.30
C HIS A 241 20.22 -18.96 -18.77
N LEU A 242 19.67 -18.13 -19.65
CA LEU A 242 19.33 -16.75 -19.34
C LEU A 242 18.10 -16.69 -18.43
N VAL A 243 18.20 -15.87 -17.39
CA VAL A 243 17.10 -15.44 -16.52
C VAL A 243 16.93 -13.93 -16.68
N VAL A 244 15.71 -13.49 -16.94
CA VAL A 244 15.28 -12.09 -16.96
C VAL A 244 14.20 -11.92 -15.88
N VAL A 245 14.43 -11.03 -14.93
CA VAL A 245 13.46 -10.71 -13.86
C VAL A 245 13.15 -9.24 -13.91
N VAL A 246 11.89 -8.89 -14.13
CA VAL A 246 11.43 -7.50 -14.10
C VAL A 246 10.82 -7.21 -12.74
N ASP A 247 11.25 -6.13 -12.09
CA ASP A 247 10.54 -5.52 -10.98
C ASP A 247 9.89 -4.23 -11.49
N ALA A 248 8.56 -4.19 -11.55
CA ALA A 248 7.79 -3.01 -11.95
C ALA A 248 6.68 -2.74 -10.93
N ARG A 249 5.62 -3.55 -10.93
CA ARG A 249 4.58 -3.51 -9.89
C ARG A 249 5.17 -3.73 -8.50
N ARG A 250 6.22 -4.55 -8.37
CA ARG A 250 6.87 -4.73 -7.08
C ARG A 250 7.52 -3.44 -6.57
N LEU A 251 7.98 -2.54 -7.44
CA LEU A 251 8.51 -1.23 -7.03
C LEU A 251 7.37 -0.31 -6.58
N MET A 252 6.29 -0.32 -7.34
CA MET A 252 5.12 0.54 -7.15
C MET A 252 3.81 -0.24 -7.27
N PRO A 253 3.28 -0.75 -6.15
CA PRO A 253 2.17 -1.70 -6.18
C PRO A 253 0.86 -1.17 -6.76
N TYR A 254 0.50 0.08 -6.46
CA TYR A 254 -0.78 0.67 -6.85
C TYR A 254 -0.64 2.11 -7.34
N LEU A 255 -1.39 2.40 -8.39
CA LEU A 255 -1.50 3.67 -9.09
C LEU A 255 -2.98 4.05 -9.14
N ALA A 256 -3.35 5.11 -8.41
CA ALA A 256 -4.74 5.47 -8.11
C ALA A 256 -5.60 5.80 -9.35
N ASP A 257 -4.97 6.25 -10.43
CA ASP A 257 -5.56 6.81 -11.64
C ASP A 257 -5.13 6.06 -12.91
N ALA A 258 -4.64 4.83 -12.78
CA ALA A 258 -4.27 3.97 -13.90
C ALA A 258 -5.23 2.76 -14.02
N VAL A 259 -5.44 2.28 -15.25
CA VAL A 259 -6.12 1.00 -15.54
C VAL A 259 -5.23 0.19 -16.49
N PRO A 260 -4.73 -1.00 -16.08
CA PRO A 260 -4.75 -1.52 -14.71
C PRO A 260 -4.08 -0.55 -13.72
N GLY A 261 -4.42 -0.66 -12.43
CA GLY A 261 -3.94 0.23 -11.38
C GLY A 261 -2.47 0.07 -11.00
N TRP A 262 -1.59 -0.27 -11.95
CA TRP A 262 -0.14 -0.44 -11.84
C TRP A 262 0.49 -0.44 -13.25
N PHE A 263 1.81 -0.40 -13.32
CA PHE A 263 2.56 -0.63 -14.56
C PHE A 263 2.50 -2.12 -14.92
N GLN A 264 1.76 -2.46 -16.00
CA GLN A 264 1.67 -3.83 -16.51
C GLN A 264 2.79 -4.03 -17.52
N ALA A 265 3.97 -4.36 -17.00
CA ALA A 265 5.17 -4.55 -17.81
C ALA A 265 5.07 -5.82 -18.66
N THR A 266 5.58 -5.75 -19.88
CA THR A 266 5.81 -6.91 -20.74
C THR A 266 7.28 -6.92 -21.16
N VAL A 267 7.91 -8.09 -21.19
CA VAL A 267 9.29 -8.26 -21.63
C VAL A 267 9.36 -9.21 -22.82
N ALA A 268 10.13 -8.83 -23.85
CA ALA A 268 10.41 -9.68 -25.00
C ALA A 268 11.92 -9.81 -25.21
N LEU A 269 12.34 -10.94 -25.77
CA LEU A 269 13.72 -11.20 -26.14
C LEU A 269 13.81 -11.41 -27.65
N TYR A 270 14.70 -10.67 -28.30
CA TYR A 270 14.98 -10.77 -29.73
C TYR A 270 16.38 -11.31 -29.99
N ASP A 271 16.53 -12.12 -31.03
CA ASP A 271 17.83 -12.60 -31.51
C ASP A 271 18.54 -11.57 -32.42
N ALA A 272 19.74 -11.92 -32.89
CA ALA A 272 20.56 -11.06 -33.75
C ALA A 272 19.91 -10.76 -35.12
N ASP A 273 18.96 -11.57 -35.56
CA ASP A 273 18.25 -11.41 -36.83
C ASP A 273 16.94 -10.59 -36.63
N GLY A 274 16.64 -10.19 -35.38
CA GLY A 274 15.45 -9.41 -35.02
C GLY A 274 14.20 -10.25 -34.81
N ASN A 275 14.32 -11.58 -34.69
CA ASN A 275 13.18 -12.45 -34.40
C ASN A 275 12.89 -12.43 -32.90
N GLU A 276 11.62 -12.33 -32.53
CA GLU A 276 11.20 -12.56 -31.15
C GLU A 276 11.35 -14.04 -30.82
N VAL A 277 12.17 -14.34 -29.81
CA VAL A 277 12.48 -15.72 -29.40
C VAL A 277 11.88 -16.11 -28.05
N ALA A 278 11.45 -15.14 -27.25
CA ALA A 278 10.71 -15.35 -26.01
C ALA A 278 9.94 -14.08 -25.60
N TYR A 279 8.86 -14.27 -24.87
CA TYR A 279 7.97 -13.22 -24.37
C TYR A 279 7.40 -13.61 -23.00
N ALA A 280 7.21 -12.63 -22.11
CA ALA A 280 6.47 -12.79 -20.87
C ALA A 280 5.78 -11.46 -20.48
N ASP A 281 4.54 -11.53 -20.00
CA ASP A 281 3.77 -10.43 -19.42
C ASP A 281 3.42 -10.65 -17.94
N ASP A 282 3.77 -11.82 -17.39
CA ASP A 282 3.63 -12.18 -15.99
C ASP A 282 4.63 -13.29 -15.59
N ASP A 283 4.60 -13.66 -14.30
CA ASP A 283 5.14 -14.89 -13.73
C ASP A 283 4.00 -15.61 -13.00
N ARG A 284 3.24 -16.40 -13.77
CA ARG A 284 2.05 -17.16 -13.35
C ARG A 284 0.86 -16.28 -12.97
N PHE A 285 0.93 -15.67 -11.79
CA PHE A 285 -0.11 -14.77 -11.27
C PHE A 285 0.48 -13.45 -10.76
N ASP A 286 1.81 -13.39 -10.66
CA ASP A 286 2.54 -12.18 -10.34
C ASP A 286 2.71 -11.40 -11.66
N PRO A 287 2.20 -10.17 -11.81
CA PRO A 287 2.21 -9.45 -13.08
C PRO A 287 3.58 -8.83 -13.39
N ASP A 288 4.58 -9.03 -12.54
CA ASP A 288 5.96 -8.68 -12.86
C ASP A 288 6.59 -9.82 -13.68
N PRO A 289 6.91 -9.58 -14.96
CA PRO A 289 7.23 -10.67 -15.89
C PRO A 289 8.61 -11.28 -15.64
N VAL A 290 8.68 -12.57 -15.95
CA VAL A 290 9.89 -13.37 -15.82
C VAL A 290 10.10 -14.19 -17.07
N LEU A 291 11.29 -14.10 -17.64
CA LEU A 291 11.63 -14.82 -18.86
C LEU A 291 12.83 -15.74 -18.61
N HIS A 292 12.67 -16.99 -19.01
CA HIS A 292 13.73 -18.01 -18.99
C HIS A 292 14.02 -18.45 -20.42
N TYR A 293 15.29 -18.41 -20.84
CA TYR A 293 15.63 -18.78 -22.21
C TYR A 293 17.00 -19.46 -22.30
N ARG A 294 17.03 -20.60 -23.01
CA ARG A 294 18.28 -21.31 -23.31
C ARG A 294 18.82 -20.81 -24.63
N ILE A 295 19.97 -20.13 -24.59
CA ILE A 295 20.56 -19.46 -25.74
C ILE A 295 20.96 -20.50 -26.81
N PRO A 296 20.36 -20.48 -28.03
CA PRO A 296 20.62 -21.50 -29.04
C PRO A 296 21.91 -21.26 -29.82
N LYS A 297 22.37 -20.01 -29.91
CA LYS A 297 23.52 -19.57 -30.71
C LYS A 297 24.22 -18.40 -30.05
N ASP A 298 25.55 -18.38 -30.13
CA ASP A 298 26.35 -17.21 -29.78
C ASP A 298 25.91 -15.98 -30.57
N GLY A 299 25.86 -14.84 -29.90
CA GLY A 299 25.70 -13.55 -30.55
C GLY A 299 24.95 -12.54 -29.69
N ARG A 300 24.58 -11.46 -30.36
CA ARG A 300 23.83 -10.34 -29.81
C ARG A 300 22.35 -10.70 -29.66
N TYR A 301 21.78 -10.35 -28.52
CA TYR A 301 20.36 -10.41 -28.24
C TYR A 301 19.88 -9.03 -27.75
N VAL A 302 18.58 -8.78 -27.85
CA VAL A 302 17.95 -7.54 -27.38
C VAL A 302 16.81 -7.88 -26.43
N VAL A 303 16.83 -7.31 -25.23
CA VAL A 303 15.67 -7.32 -24.33
C VAL A 303 14.87 -6.05 -24.57
N GLU A 304 13.56 -6.19 -24.74
CA GLU A 304 12.58 -5.12 -24.90
C GLU A 304 11.66 -5.10 -23.68
N ILE A 305 11.35 -3.91 -23.15
CA ILE A 305 10.34 -3.71 -22.11
C ILE A 305 9.40 -2.56 -22.48
N LYS A 306 8.12 -2.72 -22.15
CA LYS A 306 7.08 -1.70 -22.33
C LYS A 306 5.89 -1.94 -21.41
N ASP A 307 5.00 -0.96 -21.34
CA ASP A 307 3.64 -1.15 -20.80
C ASP A 307 2.77 -1.86 -21.83
N ALA A 308 2.02 -2.88 -21.40
CA ALA A 308 1.20 -3.73 -22.27
C ALA A 308 0.25 -2.95 -23.21
N ILE A 309 -0.16 -1.76 -22.79
CA ILE A 309 -1.05 -0.86 -23.55
C ILE A 309 -0.44 0.54 -23.78
N HIS A 310 0.88 0.66 -23.71
CA HIS A 310 1.66 1.85 -24.08
C HIS A 310 1.26 3.16 -23.35
N ARG A 311 0.78 3.06 -22.10
CA ARG A 311 0.31 4.24 -21.36
C ARG A 311 1.43 5.21 -21.01
N GLY A 312 2.46 4.67 -20.35
CA GLY A 312 3.63 5.37 -19.82
C GLY A 312 3.33 6.50 -18.83
N ARG A 313 4.24 6.73 -17.88
CA ARG A 313 4.15 7.81 -16.89
C ARG A 313 5.46 7.97 -16.12
N ASP A 314 5.67 9.12 -15.48
CA ASP A 314 6.83 9.35 -14.61
C ASP A 314 6.99 8.29 -13.49
N ASP A 315 5.95 7.54 -13.13
CA ASP A 315 6.03 6.50 -12.10
C ASP A 315 5.95 5.07 -12.65
N PHE A 316 6.11 4.88 -13.97
CA PHE A 316 6.27 3.57 -14.62
C PHE A 316 7.75 3.18 -14.63
N VAL A 317 8.33 3.14 -13.44
CA VAL A 317 9.73 2.79 -13.22
C VAL A 317 9.86 1.27 -13.19
N TYR A 318 10.92 0.75 -13.80
CA TYR A 318 11.25 -0.67 -13.73
C TYR A 318 12.73 -0.91 -13.39
N ARG A 319 12.99 -2.15 -12.98
CA ARG A 319 14.34 -2.74 -12.90
C ARG A 319 14.32 -4.09 -13.60
N ILE A 320 15.30 -4.38 -14.44
CA ILE A 320 15.49 -5.69 -15.07
C ILE A 320 16.78 -6.31 -14.56
N THR A 321 16.69 -7.41 -13.82
CA THR A 321 17.85 -8.23 -13.47
C THR A 321 18.05 -9.30 -14.54
N LEU A 322 19.22 -9.33 -15.18
CA LEU A 322 19.48 -10.12 -16.38
C LEU A 322 20.81 -10.90 -16.26
N GLY A 323 20.77 -12.21 -16.53
CA GLY A 323 21.99 -13.05 -16.64
C GLY A 323 21.77 -14.53 -16.35
N GLU A 324 22.86 -15.31 -16.28
CA GLU A 324 22.83 -16.71 -15.81
C GLU A 324 22.79 -16.75 -14.27
N LEU A 325 21.70 -16.23 -13.72
CA LEU A 325 21.54 -16.01 -12.28
C LEU A 325 20.71 -17.14 -11.66
N PRO A 326 21.00 -17.55 -10.41
CA PRO A 326 20.18 -18.49 -9.69
C PRO A 326 18.80 -17.90 -9.43
N ARG A 327 17.75 -18.66 -9.73
CA ARG A 327 16.36 -18.30 -9.46
C ARG A 327 15.60 -19.50 -8.97
N VAL A 328 14.99 -19.38 -7.79
CA VAL A 328 14.11 -20.40 -7.21
C VAL A 328 12.69 -20.13 -7.69
N ASP A 329 12.16 -21.01 -8.53
CA ASP A 329 10.80 -20.92 -9.05
C ASP A 329 9.78 -21.58 -8.13
N ARG A 330 10.20 -22.65 -7.46
CA ARG A 330 9.34 -23.51 -6.64
C ARG A 330 10.10 -24.11 -5.47
N ALA A 331 9.37 -24.36 -4.40
CA ALA A 331 9.82 -25.10 -3.25
C ALA A 331 8.79 -26.17 -2.87
N PHE A 332 9.24 -27.30 -2.34
CA PHE A 332 8.34 -28.27 -1.74
C PHE A 332 9.04 -29.03 -0.60
N PRO A 333 8.38 -29.21 0.56
CA PRO A 333 7.07 -28.64 0.93
C PRO A 333 7.09 -27.09 0.95
N LEU A 334 5.91 -26.45 0.87
CA LEU A 334 5.78 -24.97 0.93
C LEU A 334 5.98 -24.39 2.33
N GLY A 335 6.43 -25.21 3.27
CA GLY A 335 6.53 -24.87 4.67
C GLY A 335 7.11 -26.03 5.46
N VAL A 336 7.38 -25.78 6.74
CA VAL A 336 8.03 -26.75 7.62
C VAL A 336 7.49 -26.62 9.04
N ARG A 337 7.66 -27.69 9.83
CA ARG A 337 7.26 -27.71 11.23
C ARG A 337 8.33 -27.13 12.16
N ARG A 338 7.92 -26.28 13.10
CA ARG A 338 8.77 -25.72 14.17
C ARG A 338 9.57 -26.82 14.89
N GLY A 339 10.88 -26.60 15.04
CA GLY A 339 11.77 -27.50 15.77
C GLY A 339 12.02 -28.86 15.11
N VAL A 340 11.60 -29.04 13.85
CA VAL A 340 11.87 -30.25 13.07
C VAL A 340 12.77 -29.87 11.90
N LYS A 341 13.91 -30.54 11.78
CA LYS A 341 14.78 -30.39 10.62
C LYS A 341 14.12 -31.04 9.40
N THR A 342 13.83 -30.24 8.37
CA THR A 342 13.17 -30.66 7.14
C THR A 342 13.96 -30.22 5.93
N THR A 343 14.20 -31.13 4.98
CA THR A 343 14.79 -30.79 3.69
C THR A 343 13.70 -30.29 2.74
N VAL A 344 13.83 -29.04 2.30
CA VAL A 344 12.96 -28.43 1.29
C VAL A 344 13.63 -28.56 -0.07
N ALA A 345 12.97 -29.23 -1.01
CA ALA A 345 13.42 -29.33 -2.39
C ALA A 345 13.18 -28.02 -3.13
N LEU A 346 14.16 -27.59 -3.91
CA LEU A 346 14.15 -26.37 -4.70
C LEU A 346 14.16 -26.73 -6.20
N THR A 347 13.29 -26.09 -6.96
CA THR A 347 13.27 -26.18 -8.42
C THR A 347 13.34 -24.78 -9.02
N GLY A 348 14.08 -24.63 -10.11
CA GLY A 348 14.28 -23.35 -10.78
C GLY A 348 15.50 -23.38 -11.69
N TRP A 349 16.02 -22.20 -12.00
CA TRP A 349 17.08 -21.99 -12.98
C TRP A 349 18.41 -21.66 -12.31
N ASN A 350 19.50 -22.18 -12.88
CA ASN A 350 20.89 -21.95 -12.43
C ASN A 350 21.13 -22.17 -10.92
N LEU A 351 20.34 -23.05 -10.31
CA LEU A 351 20.38 -23.26 -8.86
C LEU A 351 21.69 -23.94 -8.45
N PRO A 352 22.49 -23.33 -7.55
CA PRO A 352 23.71 -23.97 -7.04
C PRO A 352 23.38 -25.16 -6.11
N LYS A 353 22.18 -25.16 -5.52
CA LYS A 353 21.65 -26.21 -4.66
C LYS A 353 20.21 -26.52 -5.05
N LYS A 354 19.85 -27.79 -5.08
CA LYS A 354 18.48 -28.26 -5.37
C LYS A 354 17.66 -28.54 -4.12
N SER A 355 18.21 -28.26 -2.95
CA SER A 355 17.51 -28.34 -1.68
C SER A 355 18.17 -27.45 -0.62
N VAL A 356 17.43 -27.17 0.44
CA VAL A 356 17.92 -26.53 1.66
C VAL A 356 17.38 -27.27 2.87
N ASP A 357 18.23 -27.53 3.85
CA ASP A 357 17.82 -28.08 5.13
C ASP A 357 17.39 -26.94 6.04
N ILE A 358 16.16 -26.98 6.53
CA ILE A 358 15.56 -25.94 7.36
C ILE A 358 15.26 -26.54 8.74
N GLU A 359 15.71 -25.86 9.79
CA GLU A 359 15.33 -26.13 11.17
C GLU A 359 14.76 -24.85 11.77
N PRO A 360 13.44 -24.64 11.67
CA PRO A 360 12.79 -23.39 12.04
C PRO A 360 12.67 -23.22 13.56
N ASN A 361 12.80 -21.99 14.05
CA ASN A 361 12.64 -21.63 15.45
C ASN A 361 11.41 -20.73 15.69
N ASP A 362 11.17 -20.34 16.95
CA ASP A 362 10.01 -19.53 17.36
C ASP A 362 9.91 -18.18 16.65
N ALA A 363 11.05 -17.59 16.25
CA ALA A 363 11.08 -16.30 15.54
C ALA A 363 10.54 -16.41 14.10
N ASN A 364 10.35 -17.63 13.58
CA ASN A 364 9.96 -17.87 12.20
C ASN A 364 8.49 -18.31 12.04
N LEU A 365 7.71 -18.42 13.13
CA LEU A 365 6.31 -18.87 13.05
C LEU A 365 5.45 -17.98 12.14
N GLY A 366 4.56 -18.61 11.36
CA GLY A 366 3.63 -17.94 10.45
C GLY A 366 4.07 -17.99 8.98
N ILE A 367 3.36 -17.23 8.16
CA ILE A 367 3.62 -17.07 6.72
C ILE A 367 4.37 -15.76 6.56
N ARG A 368 5.61 -15.81 6.02
CA ARG A 368 6.50 -14.70 5.56
C ARG A 368 7.98 -14.99 5.81
N ALA A 369 8.33 -16.12 6.41
CA ALA A 369 9.72 -16.56 6.44
C ALA A 369 10.20 -16.76 5.00
N LEU A 370 11.30 -16.14 4.61
CA LEU A 370 11.82 -16.28 3.26
C LEU A 370 12.80 -17.45 3.21
N LEU A 371 12.81 -18.22 2.13
CA LEU A 371 13.82 -19.27 1.92
C LEU A 371 15.26 -18.77 2.08
N SER A 372 15.52 -17.52 1.69
CA SER A 372 16.84 -16.90 1.80
C SER A 372 17.28 -16.68 3.25
N ASP A 373 16.34 -16.52 4.18
CA ASP A 373 16.64 -16.46 5.62
C ASP A 373 17.27 -17.78 6.12
N PHE A 374 17.04 -18.88 5.39
CA PHE A 374 17.63 -20.20 5.64
C PHE A 374 18.79 -20.54 4.70
N GLY A 375 19.35 -19.55 4.00
CA GLY A 375 20.53 -19.71 3.15
C GLY A 375 20.25 -20.25 1.75
N ALA A 376 18.98 -20.25 1.29
CA ALA A 376 18.68 -20.46 -0.12
C ALA A 376 19.20 -19.27 -0.96
N ILE A 377 19.71 -19.58 -2.15
CA ILE A 377 20.27 -18.58 -3.07
C ILE A 377 19.27 -18.38 -4.21
N GLY A 378 18.95 -17.12 -4.54
CA GLY A 378 18.08 -16.76 -5.65
C GLY A 378 17.87 -15.26 -5.74
N THR A 379 17.57 -14.74 -6.94
CA THR A 379 17.24 -13.32 -7.15
C THR A 379 15.93 -12.91 -6.46
N ASP A 380 14.98 -13.85 -6.36
CA ASP A 380 13.73 -13.72 -5.60
C ASP A 380 13.63 -14.80 -4.54
N SER A 381 13.25 -14.41 -3.32
CA SER A 381 13.07 -15.35 -2.21
C SER A 381 11.61 -15.78 -2.10
N LEU A 382 11.35 -17.09 -2.04
CA LEU A 382 9.98 -17.61 -1.86
C LEU A 382 9.58 -17.58 -0.38
N PRO A 383 8.33 -17.21 -0.07
CA PRO A 383 7.78 -17.34 1.28
C PRO A 383 7.58 -18.81 1.66
N LEU A 384 7.75 -19.11 2.95
CA LEU A 384 7.40 -20.36 3.60
C LEU A 384 6.42 -20.14 4.74
N ALA A 385 5.58 -21.14 4.96
CA ALA A 385 4.76 -21.25 6.16
C ALA A 385 5.45 -22.10 7.22
N ILE A 386 5.50 -21.61 8.46
CA ILE A 386 6.04 -22.36 9.59
C ILE A 386 4.96 -22.50 10.65
N ASP A 387 4.66 -23.74 11.01
CA ASP A 387 3.59 -24.11 11.95
C ASP A 387 4.10 -25.10 13.00
N GLU A 388 3.32 -25.35 14.04
CA GLU A 388 3.63 -26.31 15.11
C GLU A 388 2.89 -27.65 14.96
N LEU A 389 1.82 -27.66 14.16
CA LEU A 389 0.98 -28.83 13.96
C LEU A 389 1.76 -29.99 13.33
N PRO A 390 1.37 -31.25 13.62
CA PRO A 390 1.89 -32.41 12.90
C PRO A 390 1.70 -32.24 11.39
N GLU A 391 2.67 -32.68 10.60
CA GLU A 391 2.62 -32.59 9.14
C GLU A 391 2.44 -33.99 8.53
N VAL A 392 1.61 -34.06 7.50
CA VAL A 392 1.45 -35.22 6.62
C VAL A 392 1.78 -34.75 5.20
N VAL A 393 2.47 -35.59 4.42
CA VAL A 393 2.62 -35.38 2.98
C VAL A 393 1.57 -36.23 2.30
N GLU A 394 0.88 -35.69 1.31
CA GLU A 394 -0.09 -36.45 0.53
C GLU A 394 0.54 -37.69 -0.13
N GLN A 395 -0.29 -38.64 -0.53
CA GLN A 395 0.13 -39.82 -1.26
C GLN A 395 -0.96 -40.27 -2.22
N GLU A 396 -0.64 -40.19 -3.51
CA GLU A 396 -1.52 -40.58 -4.60
C GLU A 396 -1.59 -42.11 -4.81
N PRO A 397 -2.72 -42.65 -5.31
CA PRO A 397 -3.95 -41.94 -5.69
C PRO A 397 -4.81 -41.57 -4.47
N ASN A 398 -5.35 -40.36 -4.40
CA ASN A 398 -6.35 -39.93 -3.41
C ASN A 398 -7.55 -39.18 -4.02
N ASP A 399 -7.82 -39.43 -5.31
CA ASP A 399 -8.94 -38.90 -6.10
C ASP A 399 -10.37 -39.26 -5.62
N THR A 400 -10.52 -40.27 -4.76
CA THR A 400 -11.82 -40.89 -4.44
C THR A 400 -12.03 -41.09 -2.95
N ARG A 401 -13.28 -41.33 -2.50
CA ARG A 401 -13.57 -41.56 -1.07
C ARG A 401 -12.92 -42.85 -0.57
N GLU A 402 -12.80 -43.83 -1.44
CA GLU A 402 -12.20 -45.14 -1.17
C GLU A 402 -10.69 -45.01 -0.95
N THR A 403 -10.04 -44.12 -1.70
CA THR A 403 -8.60 -43.87 -1.64
C THR A 403 -8.22 -42.66 -0.77
N ALA A 404 -9.21 -41.96 -0.20
CA ALA A 404 -8.99 -40.78 0.62
C ALA A 404 -8.02 -41.03 1.79
N ILE A 405 -7.07 -40.11 1.96
CA ILE A 405 -6.02 -40.22 2.97
C ILE A 405 -6.61 -39.93 4.36
N GLY A 406 -6.43 -40.87 5.29
CA GLY A 406 -6.82 -40.67 6.68
C GLY A 406 -5.92 -39.66 7.37
N ILE A 407 -6.50 -38.55 7.83
CA ILE A 407 -5.79 -37.49 8.54
C ILE A 407 -6.31 -37.32 9.97
N GLY A 408 -5.44 -36.81 10.85
CA GLY A 408 -5.85 -36.39 12.19
C GLY A 408 -6.72 -35.13 12.16
N SER A 409 -7.47 -34.88 13.22
CA SER A 409 -8.33 -33.68 13.35
C SER A 409 -7.56 -32.39 13.66
N SER A 410 -6.23 -32.39 13.56
CA SER A 410 -5.36 -31.22 13.74
C SER A 410 -4.00 -31.50 13.09
N VAL A 411 -3.83 -31.08 11.85
CA VAL A 411 -2.70 -31.45 10.98
C VAL A 411 -2.45 -30.37 9.93
N ILE A 412 -1.24 -30.31 9.39
CA ILE A 412 -0.95 -29.69 8.08
C ILE A 412 -0.76 -30.80 7.06
N VAL A 413 -1.48 -30.76 5.96
CA VAL A 413 -1.18 -31.58 4.79
C VAL A 413 -0.32 -30.77 3.82
N ASN A 414 0.81 -31.31 3.39
CA ASN A 414 1.61 -30.79 2.30
C ASN A 414 1.29 -31.59 1.05
N GLY A 415 0.85 -30.91 -0.01
CA GLY A 415 0.41 -31.58 -1.22
C GLY A 415 0.56 -30.76 -2.48
N ARG A 416 0.11 -31.33 -3.59
CA ARG A 416 0.12 -30.82 -4.96
C ARG A 416 -1.06 -31.40 -5.70
N ILE A 417 -1.80 -30.53 -6.39
CA ILE A 417 -2.68 -30.97 -7.47
C ILE A 417 -1.76 -31.44 -8.60
N ASP A 418 -1.48 -32.74 -8.72
CA ASP A 418 -0.35 -33.29 -9.48
C ASP A 418 -0.57 -33.21 -11.00
N ARG A 419 -1.83 -33.23 -11.45
CA ARG A 419 -2.21 -33.19 -12.87
C ARG A 419 -3.53 -32.44 -13.08
N PRO A 420 -3.82 -31.97 -14.31
CA PRO A 420 -5.12 -31.36 -14.61
C PRO A 420 -6.29 -32.30 -14.25
N GLY A 421 -7.29 -31.74 -13.56
CA GLY A 421 -8.50 -32.44 -13.09
C GLY A 421 -8.32 -33.28 -11.83
N ASP A 422 -7.13 -33.28 -11.23
CA ASP A 422 -6.83 -33.96 -9.97
C ASP A 422 -7.60 -33.36 -8.79
N ARG A 423 -7.94 -34.22 -7.83
CA ARG A 423 -8.71 -33.90 -6.63
C ARG A 423 -8.16 -34.63 -5.43
N ASP A 424 -7.68 -33.89 -4.45
CA ASP A 424 -7.18 -34.50 -3.24
C ASP A 424 -8.29 -34.69 -2.20
N LEU A 425 -8.59 -35.95 -1.86
CA LEU A 425 -9.52 -36.27 -0.79
C LEU A 425 -8.81 -36.70 0.50
N PHE A 426 -9.15 -36.00 1.59
CA PHE A 426 -8.70 -36.32 2.94
C PHE A 426 -9.88 -36.67 3.83
N ARG A 427 -9.78 -37.74 4.62
CA ARG A 427 -10.85 -38.15 5.54
C ARG A 427 -10.45 -37.96 7.00
N PHE A 428 -11.39 -37.52 7.82
CA PHE A 428 -11.23 -37.41 9.27
C PHE A 428 -12.54 -37.69 10.01
N GLU A 429 -12.44 -38.01 11.30
CA GLU A 429 -13.59 -38.24 12.17
C GLU A 429 -14.03 -36.95 12.87
N GLY A 430 -15.31 -36.62 12.74
CA GLY A 430 -15.94 -35.44 13.31
C GLY A 430 -16.98 -35.77 14.38
N ARG A 431 -17.23 -34.84 15.28
CA ARG A 431 -18.32 -34.91 16.28
C ARG A 431 -19.34 -33.82 16.01
N GLU A 432 -20.61 -34.12 16.28
CA GLU A 432 -21.70 -33.14 16.23
C GLU A 432 -21.38 -31.91 17.08
N GLY A 433 -21.59 -30.72 16.52
CA GLY A 433 -21.25 -29.45 17.17
C GLY A 433 -19.75 -29.14 17.19
N GLY A 434 -18.89 -30.04 16.72
CA GLY A 434 -17.46 -29.82 16.55
C GLY A 434 -17.19 -28.66 15.58
N ARG A 435 -16.25 -27.78 15.91
CA ARG A 435 -15.91 -26.62 15.08
C ARG A 435 -14.59 -26.87 14.38
N VAL A 436 -14.63 -26.98 13.06
CA VAL A 436 -13.47 -27.24 12.20
C VAL A 436 -13.11 -25.97 11.43
N SER A 437 -11.81 -25.72 11.34
CA SER A 437 -11.18 -24.77 10.43
C SER A 437 -10.32 -25.55 9.46
N ALA A 438 -10.51 -25.30 8.16
CA ALA A 438 -9.67 -25.85 7.12
C ALA A 438 -9.23 -24.70 6.21
N GLU A 439 -7.93 -24.47 6.08
CA GLU A 439 -7.38 -23.32 5.36
C GLU A 439 -6.28 -23.78 4.41
N VAL A 440 -6.42 -23.39 3.15
CA VAL A 440 -5.41 -23.63 2.12
C VAL A 440 -4.41 -22.47 2.14
N LEU A 441 -3.12 -22.80 2.16
CA LEU A 441 -2.03 -21.87 1.91
C LEU A 441 -1.36 -22.29 0.61
N ALA A 442 -1.65 -21.58 -0.48
CA ALA A 442 -1.06 -21.85 -1.79
C ALA A 442 -0.65 -20.54 -2.46
N ARG A 443 -1.61 -19.68 -2.80
CA ARG A 443 -1.38 -18.37 -3.43
C ARG A 443 -0.51 -17.47 -2.57
N ARG A 444 -0.73 -17.46 -1.24
CA ARG A 444 0.13 -16.75 -0.27
C ARG A 444 1.55 -17.30 -0.20
N LEU A 445 1.77 -18.53 -0.67
CA LEU A 445 3.06 -19.21 -0.75
C LEU A 445 3.63 -19.28 -2.18
N ARG A 446 3.11 -18.43 -3.08
CA ARG A 446 3.48 -18.33 -4.51
C ARG A 446 3.21 -19.56 -5.37
N SER A 447 2.26 -20.39 -4.96
CA SER A 447 1.64 -21.40 -5.83
C SER A 447 0.61 -20.75 -6.77
N PRO A 448 0.50 -21.17 -8.04
CA PRO A 448 -0.54 -20.72 -8.96
C PRO A 448 -1.91 -21.34 -8.68
N LEU A 449 -2.01 -22.28 -7.73
CA LEU A 449 -3.27 -22.92 -7.37
C LEU A 449 -4.36 -21.87 -7.09
N ASP A 450 -5.49 -22.05 -7.74
CA ASP A 450 -6.75 -21.36 -7.52
C ASP A 450 -7.65 -22.34 -6.77
N SER A 451 -7.48 -22.41 -5.45
CA SER A 451 -8.01 -23.54 -4.69
C SER A 451 -9.53 -23.50 -4.60
N VAL A 452 -10.15 -24.68 -4.59
CA VAL A 452 -11.51 -24.88 -4.08
C VAL A 452 -11.51 -25.98 -3.05
N LEU A 453 -12.06 -25.68 -1.87
CA LEU A 453 -12.13 -26.61 -0.75
C LEU A 453 -13.59 -26.91 -0.41
N ARG A 454 -13.93 -28.20 -0.41
CA ARG A 454 -15.25 -28.70 -0.01
C ARG A 454 -15.15 -29.62 1.19
N LEU A 455 -16.03 -29.42 2.16
CA LEU A 455 -16.30 -30.36 3.23
C LEU A 455 -17.53 -31.20 2.85
N ILE A 456 -17.36 -32.52 2.80
CA ILE A 456 -18.36 -33.49 2.37
C ILE A 456 -18.63 -34.45 3.53
N ASP A 457 -19.90 -34.76 3.80
CA ASP A 457 -20.27 -35.76 4.81
C ASP A 457 -20.22 -37.21 4.28
N ASN A 458 -20.40 -38.19 5.16
CA ASN A 458 -20.36 -39.61 4.81
C ASN A 458 -21.43 -40.02 3.79
N GLU A 459 -22.56 -39.30 3.72
CA GLU A 459 -23.59 -39.53 2.69
C GLU A 459 -23.25 -38.86 1.34
N GLY A 460 -22.18 -38.07 1.29
CA GLY A 460 -21.71 -37.40 0.10
C GLY A 460 -22.30 -36.02 -0.15
N ARG A 461 -22.93 -35.43 0.86
CA ARG A 461 -23.50 -34.09 0.77
C ARG A 461 -22.43 -33.07 1.11
N VAL A 462 -22.35 -31.99 0.33
CA VAL A 462 -21.47 -30.86 0.62
C VAL A 462 -22.05 -30.10 1.81
N VAL A 463 -21.29 -30.07 2.91
CA VAL A 463 -21.60 -29.34 4.14
C VAL A 463 -21.18 -27.88 4.03
N SER A 464 -20.05 -27.62 3.38
CA SER A 464 -19.50 -26.28 3.19
C SER A 464 -18.54 -26.29 2.00
N GLU A 465 -18.45 -25.17 1.30
CA GLU A 465 -17.57 -24.97 0.15
C GLU A 465 -17.05 -23.53 0.15
N ASN A 466 -15.80 -23.36 -0.28
CA ASN A 466 -15.19 -22.06 -0.53
C ASN A 466 -14.09 -22.22 -1.57
N ASP A 467 -14.05 -21.33 -2.54
CA ASP A 467 -12.99 -21.15 -3.52
C ASP A 467 -12.06 -20.01 -3.07
N ASP A 468 -12.61 -18.82 -2.82
CA ASP A 468 -11.81 -17.65 -2.43
C ASP A 468 -12.18 -17.12 -1.04
N HIS A 469 -11.18 -16.90 -0.20
CA HIS A 469 -11.30 -16.14 1.04
C HIS A 469 -10.49 -14.83 0.94
N GLU A 470 -11.13 -13.69 1.23
CA GLU A 470 -10.44 -12.40 1.31
C GLU A 470 -9.51 -12.35 2.53
N ASP A 471 -8.19 -12.19 2.29
CA ASP A 471 -7.23 -11.85 3.35
C ASP A 471 -6.76 -10.38 3.21
N LYS A 472 -7.37 -9.48 3.99
CA LYS A 472 -6.99 -8.07 4.06
C LYS A 472 -5.54 -7.84 4.55
N GLY A 473 -4.90 -8.87 5.09
CA GLY A 473 -3.49 -8.84 5.47
C GLY A 473 -2.52 -8.95 4.29
N GLU A 474 -3.02 -9.39 3.13
CA GLU A 474 -2.29 -9.64 1.90
C GLU A 474 -2.62 -8.59 0.83
N GLY A 475 -2.60 -7.32 1.22
CA GLY A 475 -2.96 -6.20 0.35
C GLY A 475 -2.08 -5.99 -0.89
N LEU A 476 -1.08 -6.83 -1.15
CA LEU A 476 -0.29 -6.84 -2.38
C LEU A 476 -0.62 -8.03 -3.30
N LEU A 477 -1.42 -8.97 -2.83
CA LEU A 477 -1.85 -10.15 -3.55
C LEU A 477 -3.25 -9.92 -4.12
N THR A 478 -3.32 -9.29 -5.30
CA THR A 478 -4.60 -8.88 -5.91
C THR A 478 -5.42 -10.00 -6.51
N HIS A 479 -4.80 -11.14 -6.79
CA HIS A 479 -5.43 -12.38 -7.23
C HIS A 479 -5.32 -13.43 -6.13
N HIS A 480 -5.72 -13.06 -4.91
CA HIS A 480 -5.74 -13.98 -3.78
C HIS A 480 -6.76 -15.09 -4.05
N ALA A 481 -6.33 -16.35 -4.01
CA ALA A 481 -7.12 -17.51 -4.43
C ALA A 481 -6.99 -18.71 -3.47
N ASP A 482 -6.71 -18.42 -2.20
CA ASP A 482 -6.65 -19.43 -1.14
C ASP A 482 -8.03 -19.62 -0.50
N SER A 483 -8.51 -20.86 -0.45
CA SER A 483 -9.78 -21.23 0.17
C SER A 483 -9.67 -21.37 1.69
N ARG A 484 -10.78 -21.09 2.38
CA ARG A 484 -10.92 -21.33 3.81
C ARG A 484 -12.34 -21.71 4.19
N LEU A 485 -12.47 -22.77 4.98
CA LEU A 485 -13.72 -23.22 5.60
C LEU A 485 -13.70 -23.01 7.11
N LEU A 486 -14.78 -22.41 7.63
CA LEU A 486 -15.06 -22.32 9.06
C LEU A 486 -16.45 -22.92 9.34
N CYS A 487 -16.49 -24.19 9.72
CA CYS A 487 -17.75 -24.93 9.83
C CYS A 487 -18.01 -25.45 11.25
N THR A 488 -19.29 -25.67 11.54
CA THR A 488 -19.74 -26.45 12.70
C THR A 488 -20.32 -27.74 12.14
N LEU A 489 -19.81 -28.88 12.57
CA LEU A 489 -20.18 -30.17 12.03
C LEU A 489 -21.61 -30.54 12.47
N PRO A 490 -22.51 -30.88 11.55
CA PRO A 490 -23.92 -31.10 11.87
C PRO A 490 -24.17 -32.42 12.58
N ARG A 491 -23.27 -33.41 12.49
CA ARG A 491 -23.43 -34.76 13.03
C ARG A 491 -22.08 -35.36 13.42
N THR A 492 -22.12 -36.44 14.19
CA THR A 492 -20.92 -37.26 14.46
C THR A 492 -20.74 -38.28 13.33
N GLY A 493 -19.52 -38.41 12.81
CA GLY A 493 -19.18 -39.39 11.78
C GLY A 493 -17.98 -38.97 10.93
N THR A 494 -17.74 -39.73 9.87
CA THR A 494 -16.67 -39.47 8.91
C THR A 494 -17.01 -38.29 8.00
N TYR A 495 -16.02 -37.42 7.77
CA TYR A 495 -16.07 -36.32 6.83
C TYR A 495 -14.89 -36.37 5.87
N TYR A 496 -15.07 -35.79 4.70
CA TYR A 496 -14.09 -35.69 3.64
C TYR A 496 -13.83 -34.22 3.31
N LEU A 497 -12.56 -33.84 3.18
CA LEU A 497 -12.14 -32.59 2.56
C LEU A 497 -11.69 -32.92 1.14
N GLU A 498 -12.39 -32.39 0.14
CA GLU A 498 -11.99 -32.42 -1.27
C GLU A 498 -11.33 -31.07 -1.59
N LEU A 499 -10.06 -31.11 -2.03
CA LEU A 499 -9.32 -29.95 -2.50
C LEU A 499 -9.00 -30.12 -3.99
N ALA A 500 -9.24 -29.08 -4.79
CA ALA A 500 -8.92 -29.06 -6.21
C ALA A 500 -8.55 -27.65 -6.67
N ASP A 501 -8.15 -27.52 -7.94
CA ASP A 501 -8.10 -26.23 -8.63
C ASP A 501 -9.48 -25.90 -9.25
N VAL A 502 -9.95 -24.66 -9.09
CA VAL A 502 -11.25 -24.17 -9.60
C VAL A 502 -11.38 -24.35 -11.11
N GLN A 503 -10.28 -24.16 -11.84
CA GLN A 503 -10.23 -24.25 -13.29
C GLN A 503 -9.83 -25.66 -13.77
N GLY A 504 -9.55 -26.58 -12.85
CA GLY A 504 -9.12 -27.94 -13.13
C GLY A 504 -7.67 -28.03 -13.62
N ASN A 505 -6.85 -27.01 -13.37
CA ASN A 505 -5.42 -27.07 -13.65
C ASN A 505 -4.70 -27.97 -12.63
N GLY A 506 -3.47 -28.35 -12.94
CA GLY A 506 -2.61 -29.13 -12.05
C GLY A 506 -1.24 -29.38 -12.66
N GLY A 507 -0.29 -29.75 -11.82
CA GLY A 507 1.13 -29.89 -12.13
C GLY A 507 2.00 -29.69 -10.90
N HIS A 508 3.29 -29.99 -11.02
CA HIS A 508 4.23 -29.91 -9.89
C HIS A 508 4.36 -28.52 -9.24
N GLU A 509 3.92 -27.45 -9.91
CA GLU A 509 3.82 -26.08 -9.39
C GLU A 509 2.61 -25.83 -8.50
N TYR A 510 1.54 -26.61 -8.60
CA TYR A 510 0.27 -26.45 -7.87
C TYR A 510 0.34 -27.00 -6.45
N ALA A 511 1.46 -26.71 -5.76
CA ALA A 511 1.66 -27.12 -4.38
C ALA A 511 0.74 -26.34 -3.43
N TYR A 512 0.38 -26.95 -2.32
CA TYR A 512 -0.40 -26.33 -1.27
C TYR A 512 0.00 -26.83 0.11
N ARG A 513 -0.41 -26.06 1.13
CA ARG A 513 -0.49 -26.53 2.52
C ARG A 513 -1.93 -26.41 2.99
N LEU A 514 -2.56 -27.53 3.32
CA LEU A 514 -3.91 -27.55 3.88
C LEU A 514 -3.79 -27.70 5.41
N ARG A 515 -4.04 -26.60 6.12
CA ARG A 515 -4.18 -26.64 7.58
C ARG A 515 -5.58 -27.14 7.92
N VAL A 516 -5.69 -28.27 8.62
CA VAL A 516 -6.96 -28.77 9.16
C VAL A 516 -6.87 -28.77 10.67
N GLY A 517 -7.88 -28.23 11.36
CA GLY A 517 -8.02 -28.53 12.77
C GLY A 517 -9.12 -27.76 13.49
N ALA A 518 -9.01 -27.69 14.82
CA ALA A 518 -9.85 -26.79 15.58
C ALA A 518 -9.63 -25.33 15.13
N ARG A 519 -10.67 -24.50 15.27
CA ARG A 519 -10.52 -23.04 15.15
C ARG A 519 -9.44 -22.58 16.13
N GLN A 520 -8.53 -21.76 15.66
CA GLN A 520 -7.52 -21.04 16.45
C GLN A 520 -7.85 -19.54 16.41
N PRO A 521 -8.90 -19.08 17.12
CA PRO A 521 -9.25 -17.66 17.18
C PRO A 521 -7.99 -16.85 17.45
N ASN A 522 -7.76 -15.80 16.68
CA ASN A 522 -6.60 -14.93 16.81
C ASN A 522 -6.89 -13.61 16.10
N PHE A 523 -5.95 -12.68 16.13
CA PHE A 523 -6.02 -11.45 15.36
C PHE A 523 -4.65 -11.01 14.89
N GLU A 524 -4.63 -10.22 13.83
CA GLU A 524 -3.50 -9.38 13.45
C GLU A 524 -3.94 -7.92 13.44
N LEU A 525 -2.97 -7.00 13.48
CA LEU A 525 -3.25 -5.57 13.45
C LEU A 525 -2.55 -4.91 12.26
N ARG A 526 -3.21 -3.90 11.68
CA ARG A 526 -2.61 -2.93 10.75
C ARG A 526 -2.81 -1.52 11.28
N VAL A 527 -1.78 -0.68 11.32
CA VAL A 527 -1.88 0.73 11.70
C VAL A 527 -1.67 1.63 10.49
N VAL A 528 -2.61 2.55 10.26
CA VAL A 528 -2.65 3.45 9.10
C VAL A 528 -2.72 4.91 9.55
N PRO A 529 -1.94 5.83 8.95
CA PRO A 529 -0.92 5.59 7.92
C PRO A 529 0.40 5.03 8.48
N SER A 530 1.24 4.48 7.58
CA SER A 530 2.56 3.93 7.89
C SER A 530 3.61 5.00 8.23
N THR A 531 3.34 6.25 7.89
CA THR A 531 4.17 7.41 8.21
C THR A 531 3.31 8.51 8.83
N ILE A 532 3.77 9.08 9.95
CA ILE A 532 3.10 10.20 10.63
C ILE A 532 4.01 11.43 10.63
N SER A 533 3.45 12.56 10.22
CA SER A 533 4.03 13.87 10.44
C SER A 533 3.15 14.63 11.43
N ALA A 534 3.73 15.20 12.48
CA ALA A 534 2.97 15.93 13.49
C ALA A 534 3.65 17.26 13.83
N LEU A 535 2.88 18.26 14.21
CA LEU A 535 3.38 19.40 14.96
C LEU A 535 3.51 19.02 16.44
N ARG A 536 4.40 19.69 17.17
CA ARG A 536 4.51 19.51 18.62
C ARG A 536 3.15 19.67 19.32
N GLY A 537 2.77 18.70 20.15
CA GLY A 537 1.49 18.71 20.87
C GLY A 537 0.22 18.43 20.03
N GLU A 538 0.34 18.19 18.72
CA GLU A 538 -0.80 17.90 17.84
C GLU A 538 -1.35 16.50 18.08
N ASN A 539 -2.67 16.33 17.93
CA ASN A 539 -3.30 15.02 17.87
C ASN A 539 -3.52 14.63 16.40
N VAL A 540 -2.87 13.56 15.97
CA VAL A 540 -2.99 13.03 14.61
C VAL A 540 -3.98 11.86 14.62
N PRO A 541 -5.08 11.91 13.83
CA PRO A 541 -5.94 10.75 13.65
C PRO A 541 -5.19 9.60 12.98
N ILE A 542 -5.31 8.40 13.55
CA ILE A 542 -4.83 7.16 12.97
C ILE A 542 -5.95 6.12 13.00
N THR A 543 -5.86 5.11 12.13
CA THR A 543 -6.78 3.97 12.11
C THR A 543 -6.01 2.70 12.43
N VAL A 544 -6.53 1.88 13.32
CA VAL A 544 -6.01 0.53 13.56
C VAL A 544 -7.06 -0.48 13.15
N TYR A 545 -6.71 -1.35 12.20
CA TYR A 545 -7.54 -2.43 11.70
C TYR A 545 -7.21 -3.71 12.48
N ALA A 546 -8.23 -4.45 12.89
CA ALA A 546 -8.16 -5.79 13.45
C ALA A 546 -8.53 -6.81 12.37
N LEU A 547 -7.55 -7.56 11.91
CA LEU A 547 -7.78 -8.70 11.02
C LEU A 547 -8.10 -9.91 11.88
N ARG A 548 -9.39 -10.11 12.14
CA ARG A 548 -9.90 -11.18 13.01
C ARG A 548 -9.79 -12.53 12.30
N LYS A 549 -9.19 -13.53 12.96
CA LYS A 549 -8.95 -14.87 12.40
C LYS A 549 -9.76 -15.92 13.18
N ASP A 550 -10.20 -16.96 12.49
CA ASP A 550 -10.86 -18.16 13.06
C ASP A 550 -12.03 -17.86 14.02
N GLY A 551 -12.77 -16.78 13.77
CA GLY A 551 -13.96 -16.39 14.53
C GLY A 551 -13.69 -15.61 15.83
N PHE A 552 -12.49 -15.05 16.01
CA PHE A 552 -12.19 -14.17 17.14
C PHE A 552 -12.97 -12.85 17.06
N SER A 553 -13.86 -12.59 18.01
CA SER A 553 -14.66 -11.35 18.09
C SER A 553 -14.34 -10.47 19.31
N GLY A 554 -13.35 -10.83 20.13
CA GLY A 554 -13.05 -10.13 21.38
C GLY A 554 -12.60 -8.67 21.21
N GLU A 555 -12.74 -7.90 22.27
CA GLU A 555 -12.14 -6.56 22.39
C GLU A 555 -10.60 -6.64 22.30
N ILE A 556 -9.98 -5.63 21.68
CA ILE A 556 -8.52 -5.48 21.62
C ILE A 556 -8.13 -4.13 22.21
N ARG A 557 -7.27 -4.14 23.24
CA ARG A 557 -6.71 -2.91 23.85
C ARG A 557 -5.39 -2.58 23.20
N LEU A 558 -5.19 -1.32 22.82
CA LEU A 558 -4.01 -0.88 22.08
C LEU A 558 -3.07 -0.08 22.98
N ALA A 559 -1.76 -0.24 22.77
CA ALA A 559 -0.72 0.49 23.50
C ALA A 559 0.53 0.72 22.65
N LEU A 560 1.37 1.67 23.06
CA LEU A 560 2.73 1.85 22.53
C LEU A 560 3.71 1.15 23.48
N GLN A 561 4.66 0.37 22.95
CA GLN A 561 5.69 -0.29 23.77
C GLN A 561 6.66 0.74 24.38
N ASN A 562 7.14 1.69 23.57
CA ASN A 562 8.03 2.76 23.98
C ASN A 562 7.47 4.09 23.47
N PRO A 563 6.56 4.74 24.23
CA PRO A 563 5.77 5.83 23.71
C PRO A 563 6.59 7.09 23.38
N ALA A 564 7.82 7.26 23.88
CA ALA A 564 8.67 8.43 23.60
C ALA A 564 7.95 9.79 23.77
N GLY A 565 7.03 9.89 24.74
CA GLY A 565 6.23 11.08 25.01
C GLY A 565 4.95 11.22 24.17
N PHE A 566 4.70 10.32 23.22
CA PHE A 566 3.42 10.22 22.51
C PHE A 566 2.34 9.63 23.42
N ARG A 567 1.09 10.05 23.20
CA ARG A 567 -0.11 9.50 23.86
C ARG A 567 -1.03 8.86 22.82
N MET A 568 -1.80 7.86 23.24
CA MET A 568 -2.93 7.35 22.46
C MET A 568 -4.22 7.62 23.21
N ASP A 569 -5.19 8.26 22.56
CA ASP A 569 -6.54 8.44 23.08
C ASP A 569 -7.50 7.62 22.23
N GLY A 570 -8.46 6.92 22.86
CA GLY A 570 -9.37 6.00 22.16
C GLY A 570 -8.73 4.66 21.77
N ALA A 571 -7.70 4.22 22.50
CA ALA A 571 -6.86 3.06 22.20
C ALA A 571 -7.54 1.69 22.48
N ARG A 572 -8.73 1.48 21.93
CA ARG A 572 -9.52 0.25 22.12
C ARG A 572 -10.34 -0.05 20.87
N ILE A 573 -10.19 -1.25 20.33
CA ILE A 573 -11.07 -1.79 19.29
C ILE A 573 -12.15 -2.58 20.01
N PRO A 574 -13.42 -2.15 19.99
CA PRO A 574 -14.52 -2.88 20.62
C PRO A 574 -14.65 -4.30 20.07
N ALA A 575 -15.33 -5.16 20.83
CA ALA A 575 -15.73 -6.47 20.33
C ALA A 575 -16.51 -6.34 19.01
N ASP A 576 -16.36 -7.33 18.14
CA ASP A 576 -17.00 -7.43 16.81
C ASP A 576 -16.64 -6.32 15.81
N CYS A 577 -15.83 -5.33 16.19
CA CYS A 577 -15.37 -4.28 15.29
C CYS A 577 -14.04 -4.65 14.63
N ASP A 578 -13.93 -4.44 13.32
CA ASP A 578 -12.72 -4.73 12.53
C ASP A 578 -11.74 -3.57 12.46
N GLN A 579 -12.09 -2.41 13.03
CA GLN A 579 -11.20 -1.26 13.09
C GLN A 579 -11.62 -0.28 14.18
N VAL A 580 -10.71 0.62 14.55
CA VAL A 580 -11.02 1.83 15.30
C VAL A 580 -10.21 3.01 14.76
N ARG A 581 -10.83 4.18 14.69
CA ARG A 581 -10.11 5.44 14.54
C ARG A 581 -9.77 6.00 15.91
N LEU A 582 -8.54 6.43 16.12
CA LEU A 582 -8.08 6.98 17.39
C LEU A 582 -7.11 8.14 17.14
N THR A 583 -6.57 8.77 18.18
CA THR A 583 -5.58 9.84 17.99
C THR A 583 -4.25 9.52 18.64
N LEU A 584 -3.17 9.75 17.90
CA LEU A 584 -1.81 9.78 18.39
C LEU A 584 -1.44 11.23 18.72
N GLY A 585 -1.34 11.57 20.01
CA GLY A 585 -0.94 12.89 20.45
C GLY A 585 0.57 13.02 20.55
N ALA A 586 1.16 13.91 19.75
CA ALA A 586 2.59 14.20 19.74
C ALA A 586 3.06 14.89 21.03
N PRO A 587 4.29 14.65 21.48
CA PRO A 587 4.84 15.32 22.65
C PRO A 587 4.96 16.83 22.42
N THR A 588 4.81 17.62 23.49
CA THR A 588 5.04 19.07 23.44
C THR A 588 6.53 19.41 23.37
N ARG A 589 7.42 18.50 23.77
CA ARG A 589 8.86 18.57 23.53
C ARG A 589 9.19 17.53 22.45
N PRO A 590 9.34 17.96 21.18
CA PRO A 590 9.63 17.04 20.10
C PRO A 590 10.91 16.24 20.36
N PRO A 591 10.95 14.95 19.99
CA PRO A 591 12.19 14.20 19.90
C PRO A 591 13.11 14.80 18.83
N GLU A 592 14.39 14.48 18.91
CA GLU A 592 15.35 14.81 17.84
C GLU A 592 15.18 13.82 16.68
N GLY A 593 14.87 14.36 15.50
CA GLY A 593 14.75 13.58 14.27
C GLY A 593 13.55 12.62 14.22
N PRO A 594 13.53 11.74 13.21
CA PRO A 594 12.52 10.69 13.06
C PRO A 594 12.60 9.64 14.17
N LEU A 595 11.45 9.12 14.57
CA LEU A 595 11.35 7.99 15.50
C LEU A 595 10.59 6.83 14.87
N ARG A 596 11.04 5.61 15.17
CA ARG A 596 10.27 4.38 14.96
C ARG A 596 9.41 4.12 16.19
N LEU A 597 8.09 4.08 16.02
CA LEU A 597 7.16 3.65 17.06
C LEU A 597 6.72 2.20 16.83
N VAL A 598 6.32 1.54 17.91
CA VAL A 598 5.75 0.18 17.89
C VAL A 598 4.42 0.23 18.62
N LEU A 599 3.34 -0.10 17.91
CA LEU A 599 2.00 -0.26 18.45
C LEU A 599 1.73 -1.74 18.65
N GLU A 600 1.16 -2.09 19.80
CA GLU A 600 0.69 -3.45 20.09
C GLU A 600 -0.79 -3.44 20.47
N GLY A 601 -1.46 -4.57 20.24
CA GLY A 601 -2.77 -4.85 20.79
C GLY A 601 -2.76 -6.08 21.67
N ARG A 602 -3.54 -6.03 22.73
CA ARG A 602 -3.70 -7.07 23.73
C ARG A 602 -5.15 -7.50 23.80
N ALA A 603 -5.40 -8.80 23.75
CA ALA A 603 -6.74 -9.36 23.90
C ALA A 603 -6.69 -10.74 24.57
N VAL A 604 -7.82 -11.13 25.16
CA VAL A 604 -8.00 -12.49 25.68
C VAL A 604 -8.47 -13.39 24.54
N VAL A 605 -7.62 -14.32 24.14
CA VAL A 605 -7.84 -15.27 23.04
C VAL A 605 -7.85 -16.68 23.62
N GLY A 606 -8.98 -17.38 23.51
CA GLY A 606 -9.11 -18.74 24.06
C GLY A 606 -8.83 -18.81 25.57
N GLY A 607 -9.14 -17.74 26.32
CA GLY A 607 -8.87 -17.63 27.76
C GLY A 607 -7.43 -17.28 28.13
N ARG A 608 -6.56 -16.95 27.17
CA ARG A 608 -5.17 -16.53 27.40
C ARG A 608 -4.94 -15.10 26.92
N ASP A 609 -4.12 -14.35 27.62
CA ASP A 609 -3.67 -13.04 27.15
C ASP A 609 -2.73 -13.21 25.95
N VAL A 610 -3.08 -12.60 24.82
CA VAL A 610 -2.29 -12.58 23.60
C VAL A 610 -1.96 -11.15 23.23
N THR A 611 -0.69 -10.90 22.89
CA THR A 611 -0.20 -9.60 22.41
C THR A 611 0.24 -9.74 20.95
N ARG A 612 -0.11 -8.75 20.13
CA ARG A 612 0.27 -8.68 18.71
C ARG A 612 0.78 -7.28 18.38
N GLU A 613 1.95 -7.21 17.76
CA GLU A 613 2.43 -5.98 17.15
C GLU A 613 1.56 -5.64 15.92
N ALA A 614 1.25 -4.35 15.75
CA ALA A 614 0.58 -3.86 14.57
C ALA A 614 1.59 -3.59 13.46
N VAL A 615 1.34 -4.17 12.29
CA VAL A 615 2.15 -3.91 11.10
C VAL A 615 1.72 -2.55 10.54
N PRO A 616 2.64 -1.58 10.36
CA PRO A 616 2.29 -0.32 9.72
C PRO A 616 1.87 -0.56 8.28
N ALA A 617 0.89 0.20 7.80
CA ALA A 617 0.37 0.07 6.45
C ALA A 617 -0.13 1.41 5.90
N ASP A 618 -0.14 1.52 4.58
CA ASP A 618 -0.88 2.58 3.89
C ASP A 618 -2.16 1.99 3.28
N ASP A 619 -3.27 2.71 3.43
CA ASP A 619 -4.53 2.37 2.81
C ASP A 619 -4.57 2.93 1.38
N MET A 620 -4.14 2.10 0.44
CA MET A 620 -3.91 2.45 -0.96
C MET A 620 -5.10 2.05 -1.83
N MET A 621 -5.38 2.85 -2.85
CA MET A 621 -6.45 2.57 -3.81
C MET A 621 -5.87 1.98 -5.11
N GLN A 622 -6.46 0.89 -5.57
CA GLN A 622 -6.29 0.29 -6.88
C GLN A 622 -7.48 0.63 -7.77
N ALA A 623 -7.20 1.14 -8.98
CA ALA A 623 -8.20 1.37 -10.05
C ALA A 623 -9.51 2.01 -9.57
N PHE A 624 -9.44 3.25 -9.07
CA PHE A 624 -10.55 4.11 -8.65
C PHE A 624 -11.42 3.68 -7.46
N LEU A 625 -11.45 2.40 -7.03
CA LEU A 625 -12.40 1.95 -5.99
C LEU A 625 -11.86 0.92 -5.00
N TYR A 626 -10.97 0.00 -5.41
CA TYR A 626 -10.51 -1.09 -4.56
C TYR A 626 -9.46 -0.57 -3.58
N ARG A 627 -9.57 -0.90 -2.29
CA ARG A 627 -8.65 -0.42 -1.26
C ARG A 627 -7.91 -1.58 -0.62
N HIS A 628 -6.61 -1.40 -0.43
CA HIS A 628 -5.71 -2.42 0.09
C HIS A 628 -4.87 -1.84 1.22
N LEU A 629 -4.71 -2.61 2.29
CA LEU A 629 -3.76 -2.31 3.36
C LEU A 629 -2.38 -2.79 2.93
N VAL A 630 -1.57 -1.88 2.38
CA VAL A 630 -0.22 -2.19 1.89
C VAL A 630 0.77 -2.06 3.05
N PRO A 631 1.42 -3.16 3.49
CA PRO A 631 2.34 -3.13 4.63
C PRO A 631 3.60 -2.31 4.36
N ALA A 632 4.09 -1.67 5.41
CA ALA A 632 5.41 -1.08 5.52
C ALA A 632 6.25 -1.84 6.56
N LYS A 633 7.57 -1.70 6.51
CA LYS A 633 8.52 -2.30 7.46
C LYS A 633 8.56 -1.54 8.78
N GLU A 634 8.50 -0.21 8.73
CA GLU A 634 8.67 0.65 9.91
C GLU A 634 7.56 1.68 10.03
N TRP A 635 7.08 1.89 11.27
CA TRP A 635 6.13 2.96 11.58
C TRP A 635 6.90 4.21 11.99
N ILE A 636 7.11 5.12 11.03
CA ILE A 636 7.97 6.29 11.20
C ILE A 636 7.13 7.52 11.57
N VAL A 637 7.57 8.24 12.60
CA VAL A 637 6.95 9.47 13.06
C VAL A 637 7.98 10.60 13.11
N VAL A 638 7.64 11.76 12.53
CA VAL A 638 8.43 12.99 12.64
C VAL A 638 7.58 14.08 13.29
N VAL A 639 8.16 14.74 14.30
CA VAL A 639 7.51 15.87 14.99
C VAL A 639 8.25 17.17 14.66
N ALA A 640 7.63 18.03 13.88
CA ALA A 640 8.22 19.30 13.51
C ALA A 640 8.30 20.26 14.74
N PRO A 641 9.44 20.94 14.96
CA PRO A 641 9.62 21.83 16.12
C PRO A 641 8.89 23.17 15.97
N ARG A 642 8.59 23.60 14.74
CA ARG A 642 7.96 24.88 14.42
C ARG A 642 6.47 24.72 14.16
N GLY A 643 5.65 25.50 14.87
CA GLY A 643 4.20 25.58 14.66
C GLY A 643 3.47 25.73 15.99
N TRP A 644 2.66 26.79 16.12
CA TRP A 644 1.78 27.00 17.28
C TRP A 644 0.35 26.60 16.90
N ARG A 645 0.08 25.29 16.87
CA ARG A 645 -1.24 24.74 16.49
C ARG A 645 -1.60 23.41 17.17
N SER A 646 -1.11 23.16 18.38
CA SER A 646 -1.81 22.20 19.23
C SER A 646 -3.03 22.92 19.82
N LEU A 647 -4.20 22.31 19.78
CA LEU A 647 -5.33 22.69 20.61
C LEU A 647 -5.26 21.85 21.90
N PRO A 648 -4.47 22.25 22.93
CA PRO A 648 -4.40 21.46 24.14
C PRO A 648 -5.77 21.51 24.81
N VAL A 649 -6.39 20.35 24.96
CA VAL A 649 -7.64 20.21 25.69
C VAL A 649 -7.47 19.19 26.79
N THR A 650 -8.29 19.30 27.83
CA THR A 650 -8.35 18.31 28.90
C THR A 650 -9.72 17.64 28.84
N PRO A 651 -9.80 16.34 28.51
CA PRO A 651 -11.03 15.56 28.62
C PRO A 651 -11.75 15.77 29.97
N ARG A 652 -13.08 15.83 29.96
CA ARG A 652 -13.92 15.86 31.17
C ARG A 652 -14.82 14.62 31.22
N TRP A 653 -14.22 13.46 30.96
CA TRP A 653 -14.85 12.15 31.08
C TRP A 653 -13.85 11.16 31.68
N ASP A 654 -14.35 10.15 32.40
CA ASP A 654 -13.50 9.14 33.03
C ASP A 654 -13.23 7.97 32.07
N SER A 655 -14.27 7.28 31.59
CA SER A 655 -14.17 6.08 30.73
C SER A 655 -14.72 6.26 29.30
N GLY A 656 -15.22 7.45 28.98
CA GLY A 656 -15.88 7.77 27.71
C GLY A 656 -17.21 8.51 27.93
N VAL A 657 -17.89 8.84 26.84
CA VAL A 657 -19.18 9.53 26.85
C VAL A 657 -20.31 8.55 26.56
N LYS A 658 -21.37 8.59 27.37
CA LYS A 658 -22.63 7.89 27.07
C LYS A 658 -23.49 8.76 26.17
N LEU A 659 -23.59 8.40 24.88
CA LEU A 659 -24.48 9.09 23.94
C LEU A 659 -25.88 8.52 24.09
N VAL A 660 -26.79 9.31 24.65
CA VAL A 660 -28.19 8.92 24.76
C VAL A 660 -28.83 9.00 23.38
N LEU A 661 -29.38 7.88 22.90
CA LEU A 661 -30.03 7.80 21.60
C LEU A 661 -31.19 8.82 21.50
N ASP A 662 -31.27 9.46 20.34
CA ASP A 662 -32.24 10.52 19.98
C ASP A 662 -32.21 11.77 20.86
N ALA A 663 -31.24 11.89 21.76
CA ALA A 663 -31.01 13.06 22.60
C ALA A 663 -29.68 13.75 22.26
N SER A 664 -29.61 15.05 22.55
CA SER A 664 -28.39 15.84 22.36
C SER A 664 -27.52 15.77 23.62
N THR A 665 -26.45 14.98 23.56
CA THR A 665 -25.53 14.71 24.67
C THR A 665 -24.40 15.75 24.71
N PRO A 666 -24.17 16.43 25.85
CA PRO A 666 -23.08 17.38 25.97
C PRO A 666 -21.73 16.69 26.24
N VAL A 667 -20.80 16.78 25.29
CA VAL A 667 -19.38 16.43 25.46
C VAL A 667 -18.59 17.67 25.87
N ARG A 668 -17.83 17.58 26.97
CA ARG A 668 -17.13 18.72 27.56
C ARG A 668 -15.63 18.50 27.63
N MET A 669 -14.87 19.55 27.35
CA MET A 669 -13.40 19.55 27.44
C MET A 669 -12.90 20.87 28.03
N GLY A 670 -11.90 20.81 28.90
CA GLY A 670 -11.19 21.98 29.38
C GLY A 670 -10.33 22.64 28.30
N LEU A 671 -10.31 23.96 28.26
CA LEU A 671 -9.48 24.80 27.41
C LEU A 671 -8.35 25.47 28.24
N PRO A 672 -7.21 25.80 27.61
CA PRO A 672 -6.10 26.45 28.28
C PRO A 672 -6.44 27.90 28.63
N GLU A 673 -5.69 28.50 29.58
CA GLU A 673 -5.94 29.86 30.05
C GLU A 673 -5.91 30.92 28.95
N ARG A 674 -4.98 30.77 27.99
CA ARG A 674 -4.77 31.73 26.91
C ARG A 674 -5.47 31.32 25.61
N PHE A 675 -6.58 30.60 25.70
CA PHE A 675 -7.36 30.24 24.51
C PHE A 675 -8.07 31.48 23.92
N ALA A 676 -7.64 31.92 22.75
CA ALA A 676 -8.00 33.22 22.18
C ALA A 676 -9.16 33.19 21.16
N ALA A 677 -9.73 32.01 20.85
CA ALA A 677 -10.81 31.92 19.86
C ALA A 677 -12.19 32.03 20.53
N ASP A 678 -12.95 33.06 20.16
CA ASP A 678 -14.31 33.26 20.68
C ASP A 678 -15.37 32.43 19.98
N LYS A 679 -15.17 32.18 18.68
CA LYS A 679 -16.03 31.32 17.87
C LYS A 679 -15.33 30.02 17.55
N VAL A 680 -16.02 28.93 17.81
CA VAL A 680 -15.51 27.59 17.59
C VAL A 680 -16.52 26.81 16.78
N GLU A 681 -16.04 26.11 15.76
CA GLU A 681 -16.79 25.15 14.97
C GLU A 681 -16.12 23.79 15.13
N ALA A 682 -16.91 22.72 15.21
CA ALA A 682 -16.41 21.36 15.30
C ALA A 682 -17.06 20.50 14.22
N VAL A 683 -16.25 19.70 13.54
CA VAL A 683 -16.72 18.77 12.50
C VAL A 683 -16.15 17.40 12.80
N LEU A 684 -17.02 16.39 12.76
CA LEU A 684 -16.61 15.00 12.84
C LEU A 684 -15.83 14.60 11.59
N SER A 685 -14.70 13.93 11.78
CA SER A 685 -13.97 13.26 10.70
C SER A 685 -14.47 11.82 10.61
N ASP A 686 -14.98 11.43 9.44
CA ASP A 686 -15.57 10.12 9.12
C ASP A 686 -16.28 9.46 10.33
N PRO A 687 -17.33 10.10 10.87
CA PRO A 687 -18.05 9.54 12.00
C PRO A 687 -18.80 8.27 11.61
N PRO A 688 -19.14 7.41 12.58
CA PRO A 688 -20.14 6.38 12.39
C PRO A 688 -21.46 6.98 11.86
N GLU A 689 -22.12 6.25 10.97
CA GLU A 689 -23.41 6.67 10.42
C GLU A 689 -24.42 6.92 11.55
N GLY A 690 -25.17 8.04 11.48
CA GLY A 690 -26.16 8.42 12.49
C GLY A 690 -25.60 9.22 13.68
N ILE A 691 -24.30 9.49 13.76
CA ILE A 691 -23.73 10.35 14.81
C ILE A 691 -23.33 11.71 14.23
N THR A 692 -23.80 12.79 14.87
CA THR A 692 -23.57 14.17 14.42
C THR A 692 -23.19 15.09 15.56
N VAL A 693 -22.44 16.16 15.25
CA VAL A 693 -22.24 17.30 16.17
C VAL A 693 -23.22 18.40 15.74
N GLU A 694 -24.25 18.64 16.54
CA GLU A 694 -25.28 19.66 16.26
C GLU A 694 -24.74 21.07 16.53
N LYS A 695 -23.89 21.22 17.56
CA LYS A 695 -23.37 22.52 17.98
C LYS A 695 -22.03 22.40 18.70
N ALA A 696 -21.12 23.33 18.43
CA ALA A 696 -19.92 23.55 19.23
C ALA A 696 -19.96 24.95 19.85
N SER A 697 -19.53 25.09 21.10
CA SER A 697 -19.52 26.38 21.79
C SER A 697 -18.42 26.46 22.85
N ARG A 698 -17.92 27.66 23.09
CA ARG A 698 -17.03 27.97 24.22
C ARG A 698 -17.85 28.52 25.38
N LEU A 699 -17.72 27.92 26.56
CA LEU A 699 -18.30 28.38 27.82
C LEU A 699 -17.18 28.63 28.82
N GLY A 700 -16.70 29.87 28.89
CA GLY A 700 -15.54 30.22 29.71
C GLY A 700 -14.28 29.45 29.29
N ARG A 701 -13.80 28.56 30.15
CA ARG A 701 -12.65 27.67 29.94
C ARG A 701 -13.06 26.27 29.49
N GLU A 702 -14.26 26.09 28.95
CA GLU A 702 -14.77 24.81 28.48
C GLU A 702 -15.16 24.89 27.00
N LEU A 703 -14.78 23.87 26.23
CA LEU A 703 -15.34 23.56 24.92
C LEU A 703 -16.46 22.54 25.11
N ARG A 704 -17.68 22.91 24.70
CA ARG A 704 -18.86 22.04 24.75
C ARG A 704 -19.32 21.69 23.34
N LEU A 705 -19.38 20.38 23.05
CA LEU A 705 -19.97 19.82 21.83
C LEU A 705 -21.31 19.19 22.19
N MET A 706 -22.35 19.50 21.43
CA MET A 706 -23.65 18.84 21.52
C MET A 706 -23.69 17.76 20.45
N VAL A 707 -23.68 16.50 20.87
CA VAL A 707 -23.58 15.32 19.99
C VAL A 707 -24.89 14.55 20.04
N ARG A 708 -25.43 14.21 18.87
CA ARG A 708 -26.63 13.39 18.74
C ARG A 708 -26.32 12.07 18.05
N ALA A 709 -26.92 10.99 18.54
CA ALA A 709 -26.90 9.67 17.93
C ALA A 709 -28.33 9.26 17.57
N ASP A 710 -28.57 8.92 16.29
CA ASP A 710 -29.88 8.55 15.75
C ASP A 710 -30.14 7.04 15.94
N SER A 711 -31.20 6.68 16.66
CA SER A 711 -31.54 5.28 16.95
C SER A 711 -31.91 4.45 15.72
N SER A 712 -32.26 5.08 14.59
CA SER A 712 -32.52 4.39 13.32
C SER A 712 -31.25 3.85 12.66
N LYS A 713 -30.07 4.35 13.07
CA LYS A 713 -28.75 4.00 12.52
C LYS A 713 -27.81 3.40 13.55
N VAL A 714 -27.92 3.83 14.80
CA VAL A 714 -27.06 3.43 15.90
C VAL A 714 -27.84 2.58 16.89
N LYS A 715 -27.33 1.37 17.17
CA LYS A 715 -27.93 0.46 18.16
C LYS A 715 -27.40 0.74 19.56
N PRO A 716 -28.21 0.49 20.62
CA PRO A 716 -27.71 0.47 22.00
C PRO A 716 -26.50 -0.45 22.16
N GLY A 717 -25.53 -0.04 22.98
CA GLY A 717 -24.27 -0.73 23.19
C GLY A 717 -23.23 -0.53 22.07
N PHE A 718 -23.55 0.20 20.99
CA PHE A 718 -22.56 0.54 19.98
C PHE A 718 -21.46 1.41 20.59
N GLN A 719 -20.21 0.97 20.44
CA GLN A 719 -19.03 1.65 20.98
C GLN A 719 -18.09 2.07 19.87
N GLY A 720 -17.36 3.15 20.10
CA GLY A 720 -16.33 3.62 19.18
C GLY A 720 -15.68 4.91 19.67
N ASN A 721 -15.05 5.63 18.75
CA ASN A 721 -14.48 6.95 19.03
C ASN A 721 -15.02 7.99 18.07
N LEU A 722 -15.21 9.22 18.56
CA LEU A 722 -15.44 10.39 17.74
C LEU A 722 -14.10 11.10 17.48
N ILE A 723 -13.76 11.30 16.21
CA ILE A 723 -12.63 12.14 15.80
C ILE A 723 -13.18 13.51 15.43
N VAL A 724 -12.75 14.54 16.14
CA VAL A 724 -13.33 15.89 15.99
C VAL A 724 -12.25 16.89 15.61
N ASN A 725 -12.46 17.50 14.44
CA ASN A 725 -11.65 18.59 13.92
C ASN A 725 -12.26 19.93 14.34
N VAL A 726 -11.45 20.80 14.94
CA VAL A 726 -11.89 22.08 15.49
C VAL A 726 -11.36 23.23 14.65
N PHE A 727 -12.23 24.22 14.41
CA PHE A 727 -11.96 25.39 13.59
C PHE A 727 -12.41 26.67 14.31
N THR A 728 -11.80 27.80 13.92
CA THR A 728 -12.22 29.14 14.29
C THR A 728 -12.49 29.97 13.04
N GLU A 729 -13.24 31.05 13.19
CA GLU A 729 -13.43 32.06 12.15
C GLU A 729 -12.37 33.17 12.32
N ARG A 730 -11.63 33.52 11.25
CA ARG A 730 -10.78 34.73 11.21
C ARG A 730 -11.14 35.57 9.98
N ARG A 731 -11.14 36.89 10.10
CA ARG A 731 -11.24 37.80 8.94
C ARG A 731 -9.87 37.96 8.30
N ALA A 732 -9.81 37.93 6.97
CA ALA A 732 -8.62 38.35 6.26
C ALA A 732 -8.33 39.83 6.54
N PRO A 733 -7.05 40.26 6.54
CA PRO A 733 -6.71 41.69 6.52
C PRO A 733 -7.44 42.36 5.34
N GLY A 734 -8.06 43.51 5.57
CA GLY A 734 -8.76 44.25 4.51
C GLY A 734 -7.77 44.71 3.43
N ASN A 735 -8.23 44.79 2.18
CA ASN A 735 -7.49 45.51 1.15
C ASN A 735 -7.56 47.03 1.45
N ASN A 736 -6.64 47.82 0.86
CA ASN A 736 -6.57 49.29 1.00
C ASN A 736 -7.85 50.07 0.60
N SER A 737 -8.96 49.39 0.28
CA SER A 737 -10.26 49.95 -0.10
C SER A 737 -11.28 50.05 1.04
N GLY A 738 -10.91 49.74 2.29
CA GLY A 738 -11.78 49.93 3.46
C GLY A 738 -12.93 48.92 3.61
N GLN A 739 -13.06 47.92 2.73
CA GLN A 739 -13.95 46.77 2.94
C GLN A 739 -13.25 45.70 3.78
N GLY A 740 -13.88 45.29 4.89
CA GLY A 740 -13.37 44.21 5.74
C GLY A 740 -13.22 42.89 4.98
N GLY A 741 -12.06 42.24 5.12
CA GLY A 741 -11.75 41.02 4.38
C GLY A 741 -12.71 39.86 4.67
N ALA A 742 -12.82 38.93 3.70
CA ALA A 742 -13.69 37.76 3.80
C ALA A 742 -13.39 36.94 5.06
N LYS A 743 -14.44 36.40 5.66
CA LYS A 743 -14.34 35.44 6.77
C LYS A 743 -13.78 34.12 6.26
N ARG A 744 -12.71 33.64 6.88
CA ARG A 744 -12.05 32.39 6.54
C ARG A 744 -12.06 31.46 7.74
N ARG A 745 -12.44 30.21 7.49
CA ARG A 745 -12.33 29.10 8.44
C ARG A 745 -10.85 28.75 8.62
N VAL A 746 -10.39 28.73 9.87
CA VAL A 746 -9.00 28.45 10.24
C VAL A 746 -8.96 27.22 11.13
N PRO A 747 -8.21 26.17 10.78
CA PRO A 747 -8.05 24.99 11.63
C PRO A 747 -7.34 25.35 12.95
N LEU A 748 -7.89 24.87 14.06
CA LEU A 748 -7.27 24.93 15.39
C LEU A 748 -6.56 23.63 15.79
N GLY A 749 -7.05 22.50 15.30
CA GLY A 749 -6.45 21.17 15.47
C GLY A 749 -7.49 20.08 15.64
N THR A 750 -7.03 18.85 15.81
CA THR A 750 -7.87 17.71 16.19
C THR A 750 -7.90 17.56 17.71
N LEU A 751 -9.08 17.27 18.26
CA LEU A 751 -9.21 16.88 19.66
C LEU A 751 -8.67 15.46 19.87
N PRO A 752 -8.25 15.10 21.11
CA PRO A 752 -8.10 13.70 21.50
C PRO A 752 -9.35 12.92 21.14
N ALA A 753 -9.20 11.69 20.65
CA ALA A 753 -10.33 10.84 20.32
C ALA A 753 -11.27 10.73 21.53
N ILE A 754 -12.57 10.86 21.29
CA ILE A 754 -13.60 10.83 22.34
C ILE A 754 -14.26 9.45 22.31
N PRO A 755 -13.93 8.53 23.24
CA PRO A 755 -14.59 7.24 23.31
C PRO A 755 -16.05 7.43 23.67
N PHE A 756 -16.93 6.65 23.06
CA PHE A 756 -18.35 6.69 23.37
C PHE A 756 -18.98 5.30 23.43
N GLU A 757 -20.13 5.25 24.09
CA GLU A 757 -21.09 4.15 24.06
C GLU A 757 -22.48 4.72 23.83
N ALA A 758 -23.22 4.18 22.87
CA ALA A 758 -24.61 4.53 22.63
C ALA A 758 -25.51 3.84 23.67
N VAL A 759 -26.34 4.59 24.37
CA VAL A 759 -27.23 4.07 25.43
C VAL A 759 -28.68 4.45 25.16
N GLU A 760 -29.60 3.60 25.60
CA GLU A 760 -31.03 3.97 25.58
C GLU A 760 -31.30 5.11 26.57
N SER A 761 -32.40 5.83 26.34
CA SER A 761 -32.89 6.80 27.30
C SER A 761 -33.42 6.07 28.54
N ASP A 762 -32.99 6.48 29.73
CA ASP A 762 -33.50 5.97 31.02
C ASP A 762 -34.95 6.45 31.32
N ALA A 763 -35.57 7.23 30.43
CA ALA A 763 -36.96 7.65 30.57
C ALA A 763 -37.91 6.51 30.14
N PRO A 764 -38.94 6.16 30.93
CA PRO A 764 -39.91 5.14 30.53
C PRO A 764 -40.54 5.53 29.20
N ARG A 765 -40.57 4.59 28.24
CA ARG A 765 -41.37 4.75 27.03
C ARG A 765 -42.82 4.92 27.49
N ASP A 766 -43.37 6.13 27.39
CA ASP A 766 -44.78 6.35 27.61
C ASP A 766 -45.55 5.34 26.77
N SER A 767 -46.23 4.43 27.46
CA SER A 767 -47.17 3.49 26.87
C SER A 767 -48.15 4.29 26.01
N ALA A 768 -48.20 3.99 24.72
CA ALA A 768 -49.22 4.53 23.83
C ALA A 768 -50.60 4.37 24.50
N PRO A 769 -51.46 5.41 24.51
CA PRO A 769 -52.77 5.27 25.10
C PRO A 769 -53.52 4.17 24.35
N ALA A 770 -53.98 3.18 25.10
CA ALA A 770 -54.88 2.15 24.60
C ALA A 770 -56.02 2.82 23.84
N ALA A 771 -56.22 2.39 22.59
CA ALA A 771 -57.39 2.75 21.82
C ALA A 771 -58.64 2.37 22.63
N THR A 772 -59.34 3.37 23.15
CA THR A 772 -60.71 3.20 23.65
C THR A 772 -61.59 2.93 22.44
N SER A 773 -62.17 1.74 22.43
CA SER A 773 -63.31 1.35 21.60
C SER A 773 -64.52 2.23 21.94
N GLU A 774 -65.03 2.95 20.94
CA GLU A 774 -66.46 3.10 20.66
C GLU A 774 -66.68 3.10 19.15
#